data_AF-H2YIR0-F1
#
_entry.id   AF-H2YIR0-F1
#
_cell.length_a   1.000
_cell.length_b   1.000
_cell.length_c   1.000
_cell.angle_alpha   90.00
_cell.angle_beta   90.00
_cell.angle_gamma   90.00
#
_symmetry.space_group_name_H-M   'P 1'
#
loop_
_entity.id
_entity.type
_entity.pdbx_description
1 polymer ?
#
loop_
_entity_poly.entity_id
_entity_poly.type
_entity_poly.pdbx_seq_one_letter_code
_entity_poly.pdbx_strand_id
1 'polypeptide(L)'
;SGIGLNNAFNGFDTNHREKAETFISELERVEEETDDLDAVLDYADARQRSREVNDIMYRYVIEAYMVHSKLCKKNHVRYPDPPKMDPSVMQSAAMTGSGVGVGVPEELWMNYWRCDADFNFHHNHWHAVYRGSWDLYYRQGELFGYMHAQMLARYDADRESWGLDPVKEYKFDETEPDGFDAGFEFHNKYGWMVPRPKEQIWPQKYAKENQENEKKIWKCFDEGLSGSFILTHCLHSTSRLPMDTNIAGHIIESSSRNFSRNLGSFHNMGHMRGRDITTYMGSPLCAVRDPIFFRWHKHVDNLYQYWNNKVKTDLKENAPPVIIDPCDVIMVPGREMPKDFEKWGGNDWMKTDFSNGEIQTTLKKAELAFEWDYKLGHEEFTYFLRLKRKPGTEGELRLTLRLFICKEEHMNNRRRWIEMDKFVHIMPAKMKQCVVKRLDRESSVIKRSHDATNKSDEAKQPSIEIKQGNCDCGWPYSMLLPRGDKNGEKWLLGVYVSDANNDEINVCASCGSMSYCGTEDQVYPDKMIMGYPFATPMAINNKVVSISDAASQLDNFCITPFTIRNDHPFVKPAPVIPPIPVEEEEDTPLPLYSPLNVLGEFGSSGYSRLTGRLRVLLDDTDFHQMGVERVRVVFKGRSDQAYNITNVRIALRMGNTLNIDPKCNVDVKFKGANEAEVPMEGLMSDELVVKTGGENDYWLTFTLGSPGCFGLAENHNRTNTYRL
;
A
#
# COMPACT_ATOMS: atom_id res chain seq x y z
N SER A 1 6.28 8.31 30.30
CA SER A 1 5.77 7.79 29.01
C SER A 1 6.82 7.81 27.88
N GLY A 2 8.13 7.96 28.14
CA GLY A 2 9.11 8.17 27.05
C GLY A 2 9.73 6.94 26.38
N ILE A 3 10.07 7.11 25.09
CA ILE A 3 11.06 6.31 24.34
C ILE A 3 12.13 7.32 23.90
N GLY A 4 13.24 7.36 24.64
CA GLY A 4 14.31 8.32 24.38
C GLY A 4 14.97 8.13 23.01
N LEU A 5 15.65 9.18 22.52
CA LEU A 5 16.22 9.29 21.16
C LEU A 5 16.96 8.06 20.62
N ASN A 6 17.64 7.30 21.49
CA ASN A 6 18.47 6.16 21.06
C ASN A 6 17.68 4.86 20.88
N ASN A 7 16.37 4.84 21.17
CA ASN A 7 15.53 3.67 21.03
C ASN A 7 14.58 3.84 19.86
N ALA A 8 14.43 2.80 19.02
CA ALA A 8 13.50 2.83 17.91
C ALA A 8 12.05 2.67 18.40
N PHE A 9 11.14 3.55 17.97
CA PHE A 9 9.70 3.34 18.16
C PHE A 9 9.17 2.40 17.08
N ASN A 10 8.16 1.62 17.44
CA ASN A 10 7.43 0.74 16.52
C ASN A 10 5.96 0.77 16.95
N GLY A 11 5.06 1.19 16.04
CA GLY A 11 3.64 1.35 16.36
C GLY A 11 2.92 0.02 16.62
N PHE A 12 3.54 -1.10 16.24
CA PHE A 12 3.02 -2.45 16.42
C PHE A 12 3.59 -3.14 17.67
N ASP A 13 4.61 -2.57 18.32
CA ASP A 13 5.10 -3.07 19.60
C ASP A 13 4.13 -2.68 20.73
N THR A 14 3.64 -3.67 21.46
CA THR A 14 2.63 -3.46 22.53
C THR A 14 3.13 -2.49 23.60
N ASN A 15 4.40 -2.58 24.02
CA ASN A 15 4.94 -1.69 25.06
C ASN A 15 5.10 -0.27 24.54
N HIS A 16 5.52 -0.11 23.29
CA HIS A 16 5.64 1.21 22.65
C HIS A 16 4.27 1.86 22.48
N ARG A 17 3.26 1.10 22.04
CA ARG A 17 1.87 1.57 21.92
C ARG A 17 1.31 2.00 23.27
N GLU A 18 1.53 1.25 24.35
CA GLU A 18 1.09 1.65 25.70
C GLU A 18 1.71 2.98 26.16
N LYS A 19 2.99 3.21 25.84
CA LYS A 19 3.64 4.49 26.11
C LYS A 19 3.07 5.63 25.26
N ALA A 20 2.76 5.36 23.99
CA ALA A 20 2.13 6.33 23.09
C ALA A 20 0.72 6.71 23.55
N GLU A 21 -0.12 5.73 23.91
CA GLU A 21 -1.46 6.00 24.45
C GLU A 21 -1.39 6.80 25.75
N THR A 22 -0.41 6.52 26.63
CA THR A 22 -0.21 7.34 27.83
C THR A 22 0.08 8.80 27.47
N PHE A 23 0.90 9.04 26.43
CA PHE A 23 1.22 10.39 25.99
C PHE A 23 0.02 11.07 25.30
N ILE A 24 -0.76 10.35 24.50
CA ILE A 24 -2.01 10.86 23.92
C ILE A 24 -2.96 11.32 25.05
N SER A 25 -3.17 10.51 26.09
CA SER A 25 -4.01 10.90 27.24
C SER A 25 -3.47 12.09 28.03
N GLU A 26 -2.14 12.29 28.05
CA GLU A 26 -1.56 13.50 28.63
C GLU A 26 -1.89 14.74 27.79
N LEU A 27 -1.86 14.65 26.44
CA LEU A 27 -2.28 15.74 25.54
C LEU A 27 -3.77 16.05 25.68
N GLU A 28 -4.62 15.02 25.70
CA GLU A 28 -6.06 15.16 25.92
C GLU A 28 -6.36 15.85 27.26
N ARG A 29 -5.62 15.53 28.33
CA ARG A 29 -5.76 16.23 29.62
C ARG A 29 -5.35 17.69 29.55
N VAL A 30 -4.25 18.02 28.85
CA VAL A 30 -3.85 19.42 28.66
C VAL A 30 -4.91 20.18 27.86
N GLU A 31 -5.48 19.56 26.82
CA GLU A 31 -6.63 20.11 26.08
C GLU A 31 -7.81 20.38 27.00
N GLU A 32 -8.20 19.43 27.85
CA GLU A 32 -9.30 19.59 28.81
C GLU A 32 -9.05 20.68 29.85
N GLU A 33 -7.81 20.84 30.31
CA GLU A 33 -7.43 21.83 31.32
C GLU A 33 -7.31 23.26 30.75
N THR A 34 -6.92 23.39 29.47
CA THR A 34 -6.56 24.69 28.88
C THR A 34 -7.53 25.19 27.80
N ASP A 35 -8.24 24.29 27.10
CA ASP A 35 -8.98 24.55 25.86
C ASP A 35 -8.15 25.33 24.81
N ASP A 36 -6.82 25.13 24.81
CA ASP A 36 -5.86 25.86 23.97
C ASP A 36 -4.90 24.91 23.24
N LEU A 37 -4.91 24.97 21.91
CA LEU A 37 -4.10 24.10 21.06
C LEU A 37 -2.61 24.46 21.16
N ASP A 38 -2.28 25.74 21.33
CA ASP A 38 -0.89 26.19 21.47
C ASP A 38 -0.29 25.62 22.75
N ALA A 39 -1.06 25.59 23.85
CA ALA A 39 -0.63 24.97 25.10
C ALA A 39 -0.38 23.45 24.98
N VAL A 40 -1.23 22.74 24.22
CA VAL A 40 -1.05 21.30 23.95
C VAL A 40 0.21 21.06 23.11
N LEU A 41 0.42 21.85 22.06
CA LEU A 41 1.59 21.74 21.20
C LEU A 41 2.87 22.09 21.96
N ASP A 42 2.87 23.14 22.78
CA ASP A 42 4.00 23.51 23.65
C ASP A 42 4.34 22.38 24.62
N TYR A 43 3.34 21.72 25.20
CA TYR A 43 3.55 20.54 26.05
C TYR A 43 4.19 19.40 25.27
N ALA A 44 3.69 19.10 24.06
CA ALA A 44 4.23 18.05 23.22
C ALA A 44 5.69 18.35 22.81
N ASP A 45 5.96 19.57 22.35
CA ASP A 45 7.26 20.07 21.94
C ASP A 45 8.27 20.01 23.09
N ALA A 46 7.86 20.37 24.31
CA ALA A 46 8.71 20.30 25.48
C ALA A 46 9.24 18.87 25.73
N ARG A 47 8.39 17.85 25.52
CA ARG A 47 8.79 16.43 25.66
C ARG A 47 9.73 15.95 24.55
N GLN A 48 9.54 16.44 23.33
CA GLN A 48 10.44 16.13 22.23
C GLN A 48 11.80 16.81 22.45
N ARG A 49 11.81 18.10 22.82
CA ARG A 49 13.04 18.87 23.13
C ARG A 49 13.80 18.32 24.32
N SER A 50 13.10 17.80 25.35
CA SER A 50 13.71 17.11 26.49
C SER A 50 14.25 15.71 26.14
N ARG A 51 14.03 15.25 24.90
CA ARG A 51 14.48 13.95 24.38
C ARG A 51 13.82 12.75 25.08
N GLU A 52 12.70 12.98 25.75
CA GLU A 52 11.90 11.92 26.36
C GLU A 52 11.14 11.09 25.30
N VAL A 53 10.77 11.74 24.19
CA VAL A 53 10.03 11.15 23.08
C VAL A 53 10.83 11.36 21.80
N ASN A 54 11.09 10.29 21.04
CA ASN A 54 11.73 10.37 19.74
C ASN A 54 10.75 10.87 18.64
N ASP A 55 11.28 11.30 17.50
CA ASP A 55 10.51 11.91 16.42
C ASP A 55 9.40 11.01 15.87
N ILE A 56 9.63 9.69 15.86
CA ILE A 56 8.69 8.70 15.33
C ILE A 56 7.47 8.58 16.25
N MET A 57 7.72 8.44 17.56
CA MET A 57 6.69 8.35 18.58
C MET A 57 5.94 9.69 18.68
N TYR A 58 6.66 10.81 18.60
CA TYR A 58 6.05 12.14 18.58
C TYR A 58 5.06 12.26 17.41
N ARG A 59 5.50 11.92 16.19
CA ARG A 59 4.64 11.95 15.01
C ARG A 59 3.43 11.04 15.17
N TYR A 60 3.61 9.80 15.62
CA TYR A 60 2.51 8.86 15.86
C TYR A 60 1.48 9.42 16.85
N VAL A 61 1.96 10.01 17.95
CA VAL A 61 1.09 10.59 19.00
C VAL A 61 0.35 11.82 18.50
N ILE A 62 1.01 12.73 17.80
CA ILE A 62 0.37 13.93 17.25
C ILE A 62 -0.66 13.56 16.19
N GLU A 63 -0.34 12.65 15.27
CA GLU A 63 -1.29 12.19 14.25
C GLU A 63 -2.53 11.53 14.87
N ALA A 64 -2.35 10.70 15.91
CA ALA A 64 -3.48 10.13 16.65
C ALA A 64 -4.28 11.20 17.41
N TYR A 65 -3.60 12.14 18.07
CA TYR A 65 -4.25 13.24 18.79
C TYR A 65 -5.10 14.11 17.84
N MET A 66 -4.55 14.51 16.67
CA MET A 66 -5.25 15.35 15.69
C MET A 66 -6.58 14.76 15.23
N VAL A 67 -6.65 13.44 15.06
CA VAL A 67 -7.85 12.74 14.55
C VAL A 67 -8.96 12.67 15.61
N HIS A 68 -8.61 12.62 16.90
CA HIS A 68 -9.57 12.37 17.98
C HIS A 68 -9.86 13.59 18.85
N SER A 69 -8.99 14.60 18.84
CA SER A 69 -9.13 15.85 19.60
C SER A 69 -10.35 16.66 19.15
N LYS A 70 -11.19 17.04 20.11
CA LYS A 70 -12.35 17.90 19.86
C LYS A 70 -11.90 19.30 19.47
N LEU A 71 -10.81 19.78 20.07
CA LEU A 71 -10.24 21.08 19.77
C LEU A 71 -9.66 21.13 18.35
N CYS A 72 -8.97 20.08 17.90
CA CYS A 72 -8.48 19.98 16.52
C CYS A 72 -9.65 20.01 15.51
N LYS A 73 -10.71 19.24 15.78
CA LYS A 73 -11.94 19.23 14.97
C LYS A 73 -12.61 20.60 14.92
N LYS A 74 -12.79 21.25 16.08
CA LYS A 74 -13.35 22.62 16.22
C LYS A 74 -12.57 23.67 15.42
N ASN A 75 -11.25 23.51 15.34
CA ASN A 75 -10.37 24.43 14.60
C ASN A 75 -10.09 24.00 13.16
N HIS A 76 -10.76 22.96 12.66
CA HIS A 76 -10.57 22.42 11.30
C HIS A 76 -9.11 22.09 10.97
N VAL A 77 -8.36 21.59 11.95
CA VAL A 77 -6.98 21.14 11.75
C VAL A 77 -6.99 19.95 10.80
N ARG A 78 -6.26 20.05 9.69
CA ARG A 78 -6.18 18.99 8.68
C ARG A 78 -5.10 17.99 9.01
N TYR A 79 -5.37 16.72 8.73
CA TYR A 79 -4.34 15.69 8.75
C TYR A 79 -3.32 15.96 7.63
N PRO A 80 -2.03 15.63 7.81
CA PRO A 80 -1.02 15.89 6.79
C PRO A 80 -1.31 15.15 5.47
N ASP A 81 -1.30 15.88 4.36
CA ASP A 81 -1.28 15.28 3.02
C ASP A 81 0.13 14.76 2.69
N PRO A 82 0.25 13.82 1.73
CA PRO A 82 1.55 13.40 1.23
C PRO A 82 2.37 14.59 0.71
N PRO A 83 3.66 14.68 1.07
CA PRO A 83 4.50 15.78 0.64
C PRO A 83 4.69 15.77 -0.88
N LYS A 84 4.74 16.97 -1.48
CA LYS A 84 5.14 17.13 -2.88
C LYS A 84 6.60 16.69 -3.06
N MET A 85 6.89 16.15 -4.24
CA MET A 85 8.25 15.80 -4.63
C MET A 85 9.14 17.05 -4.58
N ASP A 86 10.31 16.96 -3.97
CA ASP A 86 11.28 18.06 -3.90
C ASP A 86 12.08 18.14 -5.22
N PRO A 87 11.89 19.20 -6.03
CA PRO A 87 12.60 19.33 -7.31
C PRO A 87 14.12 19.45 -7.15
N SER A 88 14.61 19.92 -5.99
CA SER A 88 16.05 20.05 -5.71
C SER A 88 16.71 18.70 -5.42
N VAL A 89 15.94 17.74 -4.88
CA VAL A 89 16.35 16.35 -4.76
C VAL A 89 16.41 15.71 -6.14
N MET A 90 15.51 16.06 -7.08
CA MET A 90 15.58 15.58 -8.47
C MET A 90 16.80 16.10 -9.25
N GLN A 91 17.38 17.22 -8.82
CA GLN A 91 18.64 17.76 -9.38
C GLN A 91 19.89 17.17 -8.70
N SER A 92 19.75 16.58 -7.50
CA SER A 92 20.86 16.05 -6.69
C SER A 92 20.91 14.52 -6.66
N ALA A 93 19.79 13.87 -7.00
CA ALA A 93 19.68 12.48 -7.35
C ALA A 93 18.96 12.48 -8.70
N ALA A 94 19.65 12.03 -9.75
CA ALA A 94 19.00 11.66 -11.00
C ALA A 94 17.70 10.93 -10.64
N MET A 95 16.57 11.58 -10.93
CA MET A 95 15.20 11.11 -10.75
C MET A 95 14.43 11.42 -12.04
N THR A 96 14.91 10.84 -13.14
CA THR A 96 14.20 10.79 -14.43
C THR A 96 14.20 9.35 -14.91
N GLY A 97 13.00 8.80 -15.07
CA GLY A 97 12.77 7.38 -15.25
C GLY A 97 13.40 6.80 -16.50
N SER A 98 13.83 5.55 -16.37
CA SER A 98 14.11 4.65 -17.48
C SER A 98 13.10 3.50 -17.45
N GLY A 99 11.88 3.77 -17.94
CA GLY A 99 10.82 2.76 -18.12
C GLY A 99 10.15 2.28 -16.83
N VAL A 100 8.99 1.63 -16.95
CA VAL A 100 8.42 0.83 -15.86
C VAL A 100 9.53 -0.11 -15.40
N GLY A 101 9.88 -0.08 -14.12
CA GLY A 101 10.97 -0.86 -13.54
C GLY A 101 10.69 -2.37 -13.64
N VAL A 102 10.80 -2.92 -14.84
CA VAL A 102 10.71 -4.35 -15.11
C VAL A 102 12.08 -4.94 -14.77
N GLY A 103 12.31 -5.21 -13.48
CA GLY A 103 13.57 -5.73 -12.94
C GLY A 103 13.42 -7.07 -12.23
N VAL A 104 14.54 -7.62 -11.74
CA VAL A 104 14.55 -8.76 -10.80
C VAL A 104 14.93 -8.23 -9.41
N PRO A 105 14.19 -8.59 -8.35
CA PRO A 105 13.04 -9.49 -8.35
C PRO A 105 11.79 -8.88 -9.01
N GLU A 106 10.90 -9.74 -9.51
CA GLU A 106 9.63 -9.35 -10.16
C GLU A 106 8.77 -8.45 -9.26
N GLU A 107 8.94 -8.55 -7.93
CA GLU A 107 8.28 -7.67 -6.96
C GLU A 107 8.55 -6.17 -7.20
N LEU A 108 9.65 -5.79 -7.86
CA LEU A 108 9.92 -4.39 -8.20
C LEU A 108 8.83 -3.78 -9.10
N TRP A 109 8.14 -4.60 -9.90
CA TRP A 109 7.12 -4.12 -10.86
C TRP A 109 5.90 -3.56 -10.14
N MET A 110 5.67 -4.03 -8.92
CA MET A 110 4.57 -3.62 -8.06
C MET A 110 4.93 -2.39 -7.20
N ASN A 111 6.12 -1.80 -7.36
CA ASN A 111 6.52 -0.63 -6.56
C ASN A 111 5.65 0.60 -6.83
N TYR A 112 5.19 0.87 -8.07
CA TYR A 112 4.28 2.01 -8.33
C TYR A 112 3.02 1.93 -7.47
N TRP A 113 2.54 0.69 -7.21
CA TRP A 113 1.34 0.42 -6.42
C TRP A 113 1.65 0.49 -4.92
N ARG A 114 2.70 -0.22 -4.46
CA ARG A 114 3.08 -0.27 -3.04
C ARG A 114 3.63 1.04 -2.50
N CYS A 115 4.26 1.84 -3.36
CA CYS A 115 4.87 3.12 -3.02
C CYS A 115 3.98 4.33 -3.38
N ASP A 116 2.75 4.12 -3.87
CA ASP A 116 1.79 5.20 -4.07
C ASP A 116 1.60 5.96 -2.74
N ALA A 117 1.84 7.27 -2.78
CA ALA A 117 1.90 8.05 -1.55
C ALA A 117 0.53 8.20 -0.91
N ASP A 118 -0.53 8.38 -1.71
CA ASP A 118 -1.90 8.50 -1.20
C ASP A 118 -2.35 7.18 -0.53
N PHE A 119 -1.99 6.03 -1.09
CA PHE A 119 -2.29 4.72 -0.51
C PHE A 119 -1.60 4.51 0.84
N ASN A 120 -0.31 4.86 0.94
CA ASN A 120 0.43 4.79 2.20
C ASN A 120 -0.16 5.70 3.28
N PHE A 121 -0.57 6.92 2.90
CA PHE A 121 -1.23 7.85 3.81
C PHE A 121 -2.63 7.40 4.19
N HIS A 122 -3.40 6.81 3.28
CA HIS A 122 -4.68 6.18 3.59
C HIS A 122 -4.52 5.08 4.65
N HIS A 123 -3.57 4.17 4.47
CA HIS A 123 -3.31 3.08 5.42
C HIS A 123 -2.87 3.64 6.80
N ASN A 124 -1.99 4.65 6.82
CA ASN A 124 -1.58 5.31 8.07
C ASN A 124 -2.75 5.98 8.78
N HIS A 125 -3.55 6.76 8.03
CA HIS A 125 -4.68 7.49 8.57
C HIS A 125 -5.79 6.55 9.07
N TRP A 126 -6.04 5.45 8.36
CA TRP A 126 -6.96 4.41 8.82
C TRP A 126 -6.57 3.89 10.21
N HIS A 127 -5.28 3.62 10.43
CA HIS A 127 -4.76 3.20 11.74
C HIS A 127 -4.75 4.32 12.80
N ALA A 128 -4.71 5.60 12.39
CA ALA A 128 -4.88 6.72 13.31
C ALA A 128 -6.36 6.87 13.76
N VAL A 129 -7.31 6.68 12.84
CA VAL A 129 -8.75 6.66 13.13
C VAL A 129 -9.09 5.46 14.00
N TYR A 130 -8.70 4.25 13.58
CA TYR A 130 -9.01 2.99 14.24
C TYR A 130 -7.81 2.45 15.02
N ARG A 131 -7.30 3.26 15.96
CA ARG A 131 -6.20 2.83 16.82
C ARG A 131 -6.64 1.78 17.83
N GLY A 132 -5.68 0.98 18.30
CA GLY A 132 -5.92 0.07 19.41
C GLY A 132 -6.03 0.84 20.72
N SER A 133 -7.20 0.81 21.38
CA SER A 133 -7.48 1.59 22.59
C SER A 133 -7.90 0.69 23.76
N TRP A 134 -8.23 1.31 24.90
CA TRP A 134 -8.83 0.59 26.03
C TRP A 134 -10.24 0.09 25.72
N ASP A 135 -10.99 0.89 24.97
CA ASP A 135 -12.36 0.62 24.57
C ASP A 135 -12.40 0.04 23.15
N LEU A 136 -13.36 -0.86 22.92
CA LEU A 136 -13.62 -1.39 21.59
C LEU A 136 -14.53 -0.43 20.84
N TYR A 137 -14.08 0.02 19.67
CA TYR A 137 -14.96 0.68 18.73
C TYR A 137 -15.86 -0.36 18.06
N TYR A 138 -17.17 -0.08 18.05
CA TYR A 138 -18.15 -0.99 17.44
C TYR A 138 -17.82 -1.20 15.95
N ARG A 139 -17.65 -2.47 15.55
CA ARG A 139 -17.31 -2.93 14.19
C ARG A 139 -15.90 -2.60 13.66
N GLN A 140 -15.00 -2.12 14.51
CA GLN A 140 -13.60 -1.88 14.12
C GLN A 140 -12.89 -3.18 13.70
N GLY A 141 -13.07 -4.29 14.42
CA GLY A 141 -12.42 -5.56 14.09
C GLY A 141 -12.87 -6.10 12.73
N GLU A 142 -14.16 -5.98 12.43
CA GLU A 142 -14.69 -6.34 11.11
C GLU A 142 -14.12 -5.44 10.01
N LEU A 143 -14.02 -4.13 10.26
CA LEU A 143 -13.43 -3.18 9.33
C LEU A 143 -11.93 -3.45 9.10
N PHE A 144 -11.19 -3.82 10.14
CA PHE A 144 -9.81 -4.27 10.04
C PHE A 144 -9.71 -5.44 9.06
N GLY A 145 -10.51 -6.49 9.26
CA GLY A 145 -10.47 -7.67 8.39
C GLY A 145 -10.91 -7.35 6.96
N TYR A 146 -11.91 -6.49 6.80
CA TYR A 146 -12.43 -6.13 5.48
C TYR A 146 -11.50 -5.23 4.66
N MET A 147 -10.97 -4.15 5.25
CA MET A 147 -10.09 -3.20 4.57
C MET A 147 -8.83 -3.91 4.06
N HIS A 148 -8.20 -4.75 4.89
CA HIS A 148 -7.03 -5.52 4.49
C HIS A 148 -7.35 -6.64 3.47
N ALA A 149 -8.53 -7.26 3.54
CA ALA A 149 -8.97 -8.20 2.51
C ALA A 149 -9.14 -7.50 1.14
N GLN A 150 -9.68 -6.27 1.14
CA GLN A 150 -9.80 -5.46 -0.07
C GLN A 150 -8.44 -5.00 -0.61
N MET A 151 -7.47 -4.65 0.25
CA MET A 151 -6.08 -4.39 -0.16
C MET A 151 -5.47 -5.61 -0.87
N LEU A 152 -5.67 -6.82 -0.34
CA LEU A 152 -5.16 -8.05 -0.95
C LEU A 152 -5.82 -8.35 -2.29
N ALA A 153 -7.15 -8.20 -2.39
CA ALA A 153 -7.88 -8.41 -3.64
C ALA A 153 -7.40 -7.45 -4.73
N ARG A 154 -7.23 -6.16 -4.39
CA ARG A 154 -6.70 -5.12 -5.28
C ARG A 154 -5.23 -5.37 -5.66
N TYR A 155 -4.39 -5.75 -4.69
CA TYR A 155 -2.98 -6.05 -4.95
C TYR A 155 -2.83 -7.23 -5.90
N ASP A 156 -3.53 -8.34 -5.63
CA ASP A 156 -3.44 -9.52 -6.48
C ASP A 156 -4.03 -9.29 -7.88
N ALA A 157 -5.06 -8.45 -8.01
CA ALA A 157 -5.60 -8.03 -9.31
C ALA A 157 -4.54 -7.31 -10.17
N ASP A 158 -3.80 -6.36 -9.59
CA ASP A 158 -2.70 -5.68 -10.28
C ASP A 158 -1.53 -6.63 -10.55
N ARG A 159 -1.16 -7.53 -9.61
CA ARG A 159 -0.14 -8.57 -9.83
C ARG A 159 -0.43 -9.42 -11.06
N GLU A 160 -1.65 -9.93 -11.16
CA GLU A 160 -2.08 -10.73 -12.31
C GLU A 160 -2.09 -9.90 -13.61
N SER A 161 -2.35 -8.60 -13.53
CA SER A 161 -2.25 -7.68 -14.69
C SER A 161 -0.80 -7.54 -15.20
N TRP A 162 0.17 -7.90 -14.37
CA TRP A 162 1.59 -8.04 -14.71
C TRP A 162 2.00 -9.49 -15.04
N GLY A 163 1.05 -10.44 -15.06
CA GLY A 163 1.33 -11.86 -15.21
C GLY A 163 2.14 -12.45 -14.05
N LEU A 164 2.06 -11.82 -12.87
CA LEU A 164 2.62 -12.33 -11.62
C LEU A 164 1.60 -13.24 -10.93
N ASP A 165 2.10 -14.27 -10.24
CA ASP A 165 1.28 -15.09 -9.36
C ASP A 165 0.65 -14.23 -8.25
N PRO A 166 -0.60 -14.52 -7.83
CA PRO A 166 -1.16 -13.97 -6.60
C PRO A 166 -0.25 -14.16 -5.39
N VAL A 167 -0.38 -13.28 -4.40
CA VAL A 167 0.47 -13.29 -3.21
C VAL A 167 0.32 -14.61 -2.44
N LYS A 168 1.46 -15.19 -2.10
CA LYS A 168 1.55 -16.39 -1.25
C LYS A 168 1.65 -15.97 0.20
N GLU A 169 0.90 -16.65 1.07
CA GLU A 169 1.01 -16.42 2.51
C GLU A 169 2.45 -16.64 2.99
N TYR A 170 2.84 -15.87 4.00
CA TYR A 170 4.10 -16.07 4.68
C TYR A 170 3.98 -17.25 5.66
N LYS A 171 5.00 -18.13 5.72
CA LYS A 171 5.08 -19.20 6.73
C LYS A 171 6.18 -18.91 7.74
N PHE A 172 5.95 -19.20 9.02
CA PHE A 172 6.87 -18.83 10.11
C PHE A 172 8.35 -19.20 9.90
N ASP A 173 8.61 -20.40 9.39
CA ASP A 173 9.96 -20.94 9.19
C ASP A 173 10.53 -20.64 7.79
N GLU A 174 9.85 -19.81 7.01
CA GLU A 174 10.28 -19.43 5.67
C GLU A 174 11.38 -18.37 5.71
N THR A 175 12.35 -18.51 4.80
CA THR A 175 13.33 -17.47 4.51
C THR A 175 12.79 -16.62 3.37
N GLU A 176 12.61 -15.31 3.58
CA GLU A 176 12.18 -14.42 2.50
C GLU A 176 13.36 -14.13 1.56
N PRO A 177 13.35 -14.60 0.30
CA PRO A 177 14.47 -14.38 -0.61
C PRO A 177 14.68 -12.89 -0.92
N ASP A 178 13.60 -12.13 -1.05
CA ASP A 178 13.65 -10.74 -1.52
C ASP A 178 13.71 -9.75 -0.37
N GLY A 179 14.66 -8.82 -0.40
CA GLY A 179 14.71 -7.65 0.48
C GLY A 179 13.90 -6.49 -0.09
N PHE A 180 13.78 -5.41 0.68
CA PHE A 180 13.15 -4.19 0.21
C PHE A 180 13.85 -2.95 0.77
N ASP A 181 14.07 -1.96 -0.10
CA ASP A 181 14.68 -0.67 0.16
C ASP A 181 13.85 0.41 -0.53
N ALA A 182 13.33 1.37 0.25
CA ALA A 182 12.49 2.47 -0.22
C ALA A 182 13.29 3.60 -0.89
N GLY A 183 14.62 3.50 -0.93
CA GLY A 183 15.49 4.41 -1.65
C GLY A 183 15.99 5.60 -0.84
N PHE A 184 16.90 6.36 -1.47
CA PHE A 184 17.64 7.44 -0.82
C PHE A 184 16.75 8.59 -0.32
N GLU A 185 15.81 9.06 -1.14
CA GLU A 185 14.88 10.15 -0.74
C GLU A 185 14.16 9.78 0.56
N PHE A 186 13.68 8.53 0.63
CA PHE A 186 13.02 7.99 1.80
C PHE A 186 13.95 7.96 3.02
N HIS A 187 15.17 7.46 2.87
CA HIS A 187 16.14 7.40 3.97
C HIS A 187 16.64 8.75 4.44
N ASN A 188 16.72 9.74 3.55
CA ASN A 188 17.10 11.09 3.95
C ASN A 188 16.02 11.71 4.85
N LYS A 189 14.74 11.44 4.57
CA LYS A 189 13.61 11.93 5.38
C LYS A 189 13.31 11.06 6.61
N TYR A 190 13.48 9.74 6.49
CA TYR A 190 13.11 8.74 7.48
C TYR A 190 14.30 7.84 7.85
N GLY A 191 15.45 8.46 8.15
CA GLY A 191 16.73 7.77 8.37
C GLY A 191 16.79 6.84 9.58
N TRP A 192 15.74 6.83 10.40
CA TRP A 192 15.55 5.90 11.52
C TRP A 192 14.90 4.56 11.11
N MET A 193 14.36 4.46 9.90
CA MET A 193 13.83 3.20 9.35
C MET A 193 14.88 2.55 8.46
N VAL A 194 15.08 1.25 8.63
CA VAL A 194 16.09 0.51 7.88
C VAL A 194 15.46 -0.37 6.80
N PRO A 195 16.17 -0.59 5.67
CA PRO A 195 15.78 -1.57 4.68
C PRO A 195 15.64 -2.97 5.27
N ARG A 196 14.77 -3.76 4.66
CA ARG A 196 14.69 -5.19 4.96
C ARG A 196 15.74 -5.94 4.13
N PRO A 197 16.71 -6.64 4.75
CA PRO A 197 17.72 -7.38 3.99
C PRO A 197 17.10 -8.56 3.24
N LYS A 198 17.80 -9.01 2.19
CA LYS A 198 17.51 -10.28 1.51
C LYS A 198 17.74 -11.46 2.45
N GLU A 199 17.07 -12.57 2.16
CA GLU A 199 17.18 -13.83 2.91
C GLU A 199 16.92 -13.66 4.41
N GLN A 200 16.05 -12.72 4.77
CA GLN A 200 15.72 -12.47 6.16
C GLN A 200 14.84 -13.59 6.70
N ILE A 201 15.26 -14.15 7.84
CA ILE A 201 14.46 -15.08 8.64
C ILE A 201 13.80 -14.29 9.76
N TRP A 202 12.51 -14.54 10.02
CA TRP A 202 11.84 -13.98 11.20
C TRP A 202 12.56 -14.44 12.46
N PRO A 203 13.01 -13.53 13.35
CA PRO A 203 13.68 -13.94 14.59
C PRO A 203 12.87 -15.01 15.35
N GLN A 204 13.49 -16.17 15.60
CA GLN A 204 12.81 -17.38 16.09
C GLN A 204 11.99 -17.17 17.38
N LYS A 205 12.45 -16.27 18.26
CA LYS A 205 11.73 -15.90 19.49
C LYS A 205 10.33 -15.38 19.17
N TYR A 206 10.23 -14.39 18.27
CA TYR A 206 8.97 -13.78 17.87
C TYR A 206 8.12 -14.73 17.02
N ALA A 207 8.75 -15.50 16.13
CA ALA A 207 8.03 -16.51 15.35
C ALA A 207 7.34 -17.56 16.24
N LYS A 208 8.03 -18.09 17.25
CA LYS A 208 7.46 -19.07 18.21
C LYS A 208 6.34 -18.46 19.06
N GLU A 209 6.55 -17.26 19.58
CA GLU A 209 5.50 -16.53 20.32
C GLU A 209 4.26 -16.32 19.45
N ASN A 210 4.46 -15.97 18.18
CA ASN A 210 3.34 -15.74 17.28
C ASN A 210 2.61 -17.02 16.85
N GLN A 211 3.31 -18.14 16.69
CA GLN A 211 2.71 -19.47 16.52
C GLN A 211 1.84 -19.87 17.73
N GLU A 212 2.24 -19.51 18.95
CA GLU A 212 1.42 -19.73 20.15
C GLU A 212 0.18 -18.86 20.17
N ASN A 213 0.31 -17.58 19.77
CA ASN A 213 -0.84 -16.68 19.64
C ASN A 213 -1.83 -17.22 18.60
N GLU A 214 -1.35 -17.68 17.44
CA GLU A 214 -2.21 -18.28 16.41
C GLU A 214 -3.01 -19.47 16.95
N LYS A 215 -2.36 -20.38 17.70
CA LYS A 215 -3.04 -21.53 18.34
C LYS A 215 -4.15 -21.11 19.30
N LYS A 216 -3.96 -20.02 20.04
CA LYS A 216 -5.00 -19.46 20.93
C LYS A 216 -6.19 -18.94 20.11
N ILE A 217 -5.93 -18.27 18.99
CA ILE A 217 -6.98 -17.79 18.09
C ILE A 217 -7.79 -18.96 17.51
N TRP A 218 -7.10 -19.99 17.01
CA TRP A 218 -7.76 -21.22 16.52
C TRP A 218 -8.69 -21.82 17.56
N LYS A 219 -8.24 -21.92 18.82
CA LYS A 219 -9.06 -22.39 19.93
C LYS A 219 -10.30 -21.51 20.16
N CYS A 220 -10.15 -20.18 20.13
CA CYS A 220 -11.29 -19.26 20.27
C CYS A 220 -12.32 -19.44 19.15
N PHE A 221 -11.87 -19.65 17.91
CA PHE A 221 -12.77 -19.88 16.78
C PHE A 221 -13.51 -21.21 16.92
N ASP A 222 -12.83 -22.28 17.30
CA ASP A 222 -13.47 -23.59 17.52
C ASP A 222 -14.51 -23.53 18.65
N GLU A 223 -14.19 -22.86 19.77
CA GLU A 223 -15.14 -22.61 20.87
C GLU A 223 -16.33 -21.75 20.43
N GLY A 224 -16.09 -20.77 19.53
CA GLY A 224 -17.13 -19.92 18.94
C GLY A 224 -18.12 -20.73 18.12
N LEU A 225 -17.61 -21.65 17.29
CA LEU A 225 -18.42 -22.51 16.45
C LEU A 225 -19.23 -23.55 17.25
N SER A 226 -18.73 -24.02 18.40
CA SER A 226 -19.48 -24.91 19.29
C SER A 226 -20.49 -24.19 20.18
N GLY A 227 -20.60 -22.85 20.10
CA GLY A 227 -21.48 -22.05 20.97
C GLY A 227 -21.05 -22.04 22.44
N SER A 228 -19.83 -22.50 22.73
CA SER A 228 -19.24 -22.55 24.07
C SER A 228 -18.30 -21.38 24.35
N PHE A 229 -18.10 -20.49 23.37
CA PHE A 229 -17.28 -19.31 23.55
C PHE A 229 -17.90 -18.36 24.57
N ILE A 230 -17.17 -18.15 25.66
CA ILE A 230 -17.52 -17.16 26.66
C ILE A 230 -16.36 -16.19 26.76
N LEU A 231 -16.57 -14.96 26.26
CA LEU A 231 -15.61 -13.86 26.38
C LEU A 231 -15.56 -13.30 27.82
N THR A 232 -15.61 -14.14 28.86
CA THR A 232 -15.68 -13.71 30.27
C THR A 232 -14.39 -13.08 30.80
N HIS A 233 -13.28 -13.14 30.05
CA HIS A 233 -11.96 -12.72 30.51
C HIS A 233 -11.32 -11.58 29.69
N CYS A 234 -11.92 -11.15 28.57
CA CYS A 234 -11.33 -10.13 27.68
C CYS A 234 -11.98 -8.75 27.77
N LEU A 235 -13.05 -8.61 28.53
CA LEU A 235 -13.66 -7.32 28.84
C LEU A 235 -13.84 -7.31 30.36
N HIS A 236 -13.61 -6.20 31.04
CA HIS A 236 -13.88 -6.07 32.48
C HIS A 236 -15.40 -6.06 32.77
N SER A 237 -16.15 -6.94 32.09
CA SER A 237 -17.60 -7.04 32.08
C SER A 237 -18.00 -8.51 32.11
N THR A 238 -19.05 -8.82 32.87
CA THR A 238 -19.72 -10.12 32.92
C THR A 238 -20.57 -10.42 31.68
N SER A 239 -20.59 -9.52 30.69
CA SER A 239 -21.31 -9.68 29.43
C SER A 239 -20.71 -10.78 28.56
N ARG A 240 -21.52 -11.78 28.20
CA ARG A 240 -21.17 -12.74 27.15
C ARG A 240 -21.28 -12.03 25.80
N LEU A 241 -20.16 -11.76 25.12
CA LEU A 241 -20.19 -11.38 23.70
C LEU A 241 -20.17 -12.66 22.86
N PRO A 242 -21.16 -12.86 21.96
CA PRO A 242 -21.11 -13.96 21.01
C PRO A 242 -19.93 -13.76 20.06
N MET A 243 -19.34 -14.86 19.59
CA MET A 243 -18.36 -14.78 18.52
C MET A 243 -19.07 -14.38 17.22
N ASP A 244 -18.55 -13.35 16.56
CA ASP A 244 -18.96 -12.90 15.24
C ASP A 244 -17.72 -12.41 14.46
N THR A 245 -17.94 -11.96 13.23
CA THR A 245 -16.87 -11.46 12.36
C THR A 245 -16.13 -10.26 12.97
N ASN A 246 -16.81 -9.39 13.72
CA ASN A 246 -16.16 -8.26 14.37
C ASN A 246 -15.24 -8.72 15.51
N ILE A 247 -15.70 -9.62 16.37
CA ILE A 247 -14.88 -10.19 17.43
C ILE A 247 -13.69 -10.97 16.86
N ALA A 248 -13.88 -11.71 15.76
CA ALA A 248 -12.79 -12.39 15.09
C ALA A 248 -11.68 -11.42 14.64
N GLY A 249 -12.06 -10.29 14.03
CA GLY A 249 -11.11 -9.25 13.65
C GLY A 249 -10.40 -8.61 14.84
N HIS A 250 -11.12 -8.29 15.92
CA HIS A 250 -10.53 -7.76 17.15
C HIS A 250 -9.52 -8.71 17.80
N ILE A 251 -9.80 -10.02 17.78
CA ILE A 251 -8.88 -11.06 18.27
C ILE A 251 -7.61 -11.11 17.42
N ILE A 252 -7.76 -11.13 16.09
CA ILE A 252 -6.63 -11.24 15.16
C ILE A 252 -5.72 -10.00 15.21
N GLU A 253 -6.31 -8.81 15.14
CA GLU A 253 -5.58 -7.54 15.23
C GLU A 253 -5.00 -7.34 16.64
N SER A 254 -5.75 -7.79 17.67
CA SER A 254 -5.53 -7.45 19.08
C SER A 254 -5.69 -5.95 19.35
N SER A 255 -6.87 -5.45 18.97
CA SER A 255 -7.23 -4.02 18.99
C SER A 255 -7.47 -3.44 20.40
N SER A 256 -7.46 -4.28 21.45
CA SER A 256 -7.54 -3.82 22.84
C SER A 256 -6.47 -4.45 23.70
N ARG A 257 -6.15 -3.77 24.81
CA ARG A 257 -5.19 -4.26 25.80
C ARG A 257 -5.59 -5.60 26.41
N ASN A 258 -6.89 -5.86 26.53
CA ASN A 258 -7.36 -7.12 27.09
C ASN A 258 -7.20 -8.27 26.10
N PHE A 259 -7.46 -8.05 24.81
CA PHE A 259 -7.16 -9.07 23.80
C PHE A 259 -5.67 -9.36 23.75
N SER A 260 -4.83 -8.32 23.70
CA SER A 260 -3.37 -8.50 23.63
C SER A 260 -2.80 -9.23 24.84
N ARG A 261 -3.31 -8.98 26.06
CA ARG A 261 -2.87 -9.66 27.28
C ARG A 261 -3.27 -11.12 27.35
N ASN A 262 -4.47 -11.47 26.89
CA ASN A 262 -5.01 -12.82 27.04
C ASN A 262 -4.65 -13.74 25.86
N LEU A 263 -4.69 -13.20 24.64
CA LEU A 263 -4.52 -13.97 23.40
C LEU A 263 -3.19 -13.70 22.70
N GLY A 264 -2.44 -12.67 23.14
CA GLY A 264 -1.26 -12.18 22.44
C GLY A 264 -1.62 -11.19 21.35
N SER A 265 -0.65 -10.74 20.57
CA SER A 265 -0.80 -9.66 19.57
C SER A 265 -0.46 -10.17 18.16
N PHE A 266 -1.28 -11.08 17.62
CA PHE A 266 -0.90 -11.92 16.48
C PHE A 266 -0.50 -11.11 15.25
N HIS A 267 -1.42 -10.31 14.72
CA HIS A 267 -1.19 -9.41 13.59
C HIS A 267 0.03 -8.51 13.82
N ASN A 268 0.03 -7.76 14.93
CA ASN A 268 1.03 -6.72 15.20
C ASN A 268 2.43 -7.32 15.36
N MET A 269 2.56 -8.50 15.96
CA MET A 269 3.85 -9.19 16.09
C MET A 269 4.45 -9.54 14.72
N GLY A 270 3.62 -9.74 13.68
CA GLY A 270 4.10 -9.95 12.32
C GLY A 270 4.78 -8.76 11.66
N HIS A 271 4.59 -7.57 12.21
CA HIS A 271 5.32 -6.36 11.84
C HIS A 271 6.68 -6.25 12.56
N MET A 272 6.93 -7.09 13.58
CA MET A 272 8.19 -7.14 14.34
C MET A 272 9.23 -8.04 13.67
N ARG A 273 9.69 -7.62 12.48
CA ARG A 273 10.64 -8.40 11.67
C ARG A 273 12.11 -8.03 11.88
N GLY A 274 12.41 -6.88 12.50
CA GLY A 274 13.77 -6.46 12.82
C GLY A 274 14.25 -6.95 14.19
N ARG A 275 15.55 -7.23 14.32
CA ARG A 275 16.20 -7.53 15.61
C ARG A 275 16.61 -6.20 16.26
N ASP A 276 15.76 -5.67 17.14
CA ASP A 276 15.95 -4.39 17.85
C ASP A 276 16.04 -3.13 16.95
N ILE A 277 15.69 -3.26 15.67
CA ILE A 277 15.67 -2.18 14.66
C ILE A 277 14.30 -2.09 13.99
N THR A 278 13.82 -0.87 13.74
CA THR A 278 12.54 -0.65 13.05
C THR A 278 12.75 -0.70 11.53
N THR A 279 12.26 -1.77 10.90
CA THR A 279 12.14 -1.85 9.43
C THR A 279 10.91 -1.08 8.94
N TYR A 280 10.70 -0.96 7.62
CA TYR A 280 9.48 -0.33 7.06
C TYR A 280 8.18 -0.94 7.58
N MET A 281 8.18 -2.25 7.87
CA MET A 281 7.04 -2.96 8.45
C MET A 281 6.62 -2.43 9.83
N GLY A 282 7.50 -1.74 10.56
CA GLY A 282 7.24 -1.24 11.91
C GLY A 282 6.45 0.08 12.01
N SER A 283 6.01 0.63 10.88
CA SER A 283 5.17 1.83 10.84
C SER A 283 4.03 1.67 9.83
N PRO A 284 2.76 1.95 10.19
CA PRO A 284 1.65 1.93 9.24
C PRO A 284 1.91 2.81 7.99
N LEU A 285 2.58 3.96 8.15
CA LEU A 285 2.93 4.84 7.03
C LEU A 285 3.76 4.17 5.92
N CYS A 286 4.50 3.12 6.25
CA CYS A 286 5.53 2.58 5.36
C CYS A 286 5.39 1.08 5.12
N ALA A 287 4.61 0.38 5.96
CA ALA A 287 4.54 -1.08 5.95
C ALA A 287 4.11 -1.63 4.58
N VAL A 288 3.12 -1.00 3.94
CA VAL A 288 2.59 -1.42 2.63
C VAL A 288 3.60 -1.34 1.49
N ARG A 289 4.74 -0.65 1.67
CA ARG A 289 5.81 -0.55 0.66
C ARG A 289 6.55 -1.87 0.49
N ASP A 290 6.69 -2.61 1.58
CA ASP A 290 7.43 -3.87 1.62
C ASP A 290 6.55 -5.01 1.07
N PRO A 291 7.00 -5.79 0.07
CA PRO A 291 6.27 -6.96 -0.44
C PRO A 291 5.81 -7.93 0.66
N ILE A 292 6.58 -8.04 1.74
CA ILE A 292 6.27 -8.97 2.83
C ILE A 292 5.02 -8.61 3.61
N PHE A 293 4.58 -7.35 3.54
CA PHE A 293 3.31 -6.90 4.08
C PHE A 293 2.17 -7.75 3.53
N PHE A 294 2.07 -7.88 2.20
CA PHE A 294 0.98 -8.62 1.57
C PHE A 294 1.04 -10.11 1.87
N ARG A 295 2.26 -10.68 1.99
CA ARG A 295 2.43 -12.07 2.39
C ARG A 295 1.96 -12.32 3.83
N TRP A 296 2.30 -11.41 4.74
CA TRP A 296 1.84 -11.47 6.12
C TRP A 296 0.32 -11.28 6.23
N HIS A 297 -0.21 -10.25 5.58
CA HIS A 297 -1.64 -9.98 5.56
C HIS A 297 -2.43 -11.09 4.87
N LYS A 298 -1.84 -11.84 3.93
CA LYS A 298 -2.48 -13.05 3.37
C LYS A 298 -2.67 -14.15 4.40
N HIS A 299 -1.70 -14.35 5.30
CA HIS A 299 -1.84 -15.28 6.44
C HIS A 299 -2.93 -14.80 7.40
N VAL A 300 -2.89 -13.50 7.75
CA VAL A 300 -3.92 -12.84 8.60
C VAL A 300 -5.32 -12.99 7.99
N ASP A 301 -5.48 -12.72 6.70
CA ASP A 301 -6.75 -12.87 5.98
C ASP A 301 -7.17 -14.34 5.92
N ASN A 302 -6.26 -15.31 5.70
CA ASN A 302 -6.61 -16.73 5.75
C ASN A 302 -7.24 -17.15 7.09
N LEU A 303 -6.75 -16.60 8.21
CA LEU A 303 -7.32 -16.81 9.54
C LEU A 303 -8.70 -16.14 9.67
N TYR A 304 -8.84 -14.88 9.24
CA TYR A 304 -10.13 -14.18 9.24
C TYR A 304 -11.18 -14.88 8.37
N GLN A 305 -10.78 -15.35 7.18
CA GLN A 305 -11.66 -16.08 6.27
C GLN A 305 -12.01 -17.48 6.76
N TYR A 306 -11.20 -18.11 7.63
CA TYR A 306 -11.60 -19.37 8.26
C TYR A 306 -12.92 -19.19 9.03
N TRP A 307 -13.01 -18.13 9.84
CA TRP A 307 -14.24 -17.82 10.57
C TRP A 307 -15.39 -17.50 9.59
N ASN A 308 -15.18 -16.57 8.67
CA ASN A 308 -16.23 -16.14 7.73
C ASN A 308 -16.71 -17.26 6.78
N ASN A 309 -15.89 -18.28 6.51
CA ASN A 309 -16.31 -19.44 5.70
C ASN A 309 -17.28 -20.38 6.42
N LYS A 310 -17.43 -20.26 7.74
CA LYS A 310 -18.35 -21.10 8.53
C LYS A 310 -19.74 -20.48 8.66
N VAL A 311 -19.85 -19.19 8.42
CA VAL A 311 -21.11 -18.44 8.39
C VAL A 311 -21.55 -18.32 6.93
N LYS A 312 -22.82 -18.58 6.61
CA LYS A 312 -23.38 -18.37 5.28
C LYS A 312 -24.37 -17.22 5.31
N THR A 313 -24.58 -16.56 4.18
CA THR A 313 -25.59 -15.50 4.08
C THR A 313 -26.62 -15.86 3.02
N ASP A 314 -27.89 -15.98 3.42
CA ASP A 314 -29.00 -16.21 2.49
C ASP A 314 -29.40 -14.90 1.83
N LEU A 315 -29.13 -14.79 0.54
CA LEU A 315 -29.34 -13.57 -0.23
C LEU A 315 -30.82 -13.23 -0.44
N LYS A 316 -31.74 -14.19 -0.23
CA LYS A 316 -33.18 -13.90 -0.32
C LYS A 316 -33.75 -13.18 0.90
N GLU A 317 -33.11 -13.28 2.07
CA GLU A 317 -33.61 -12.65 3.29
C GLU A 317 -33.61 -11.13 3.20
N ASN A 318 -32.71 -10.56 2.38
CA ASN A 318 -32.56 -9.12 2.20
C ASN A 318 -32.72 -8.68 0.72
N ALA A 319 -33.47 -9.46 -0.08
CA ALA A 319 -33.73 -9.15 -1.48
C ALA A 319 -34.98 -8.23 -1.61
N PRO A 320 -34.82 -6.97 -2.05
CA PRO A 320 -35.95 -6.09 -2.30
C PRO A 320 -36.69 -6.50 -3.58
N PRO A 321 -37.96 -6.09 -3.75
CA PRO A 321 -38.76 -6.40 -4.94
C PRO A 321 -38.38 -5.53 -6.17
N VAL A 322 -37.13 -5.65 -6.59
CA VAL A 322 -36.54 -4.98 -7.76
C VAL A 322 -35.97 -6.03 -8.71
N ILE A 323 -35.92 -5.69 -9.99
CA ILE A 323 -35.37 -6.48 -11.08
C ILE A 323 -34.24 -5.66 -11.73
N ILE A 324 -33.09 -6.29 -11.92
CA ILE A 324 -31.92 -5.76 -12.63
C ILE A 324 -31.29 -6.88 -13.46
N ASP A 325 -31.14 -6.67 -14.77
CA ASP A 325 -30.52 -7.64 -15.68
C ASP A 325 -29.10 -7.19 -16.12
N PRO A 326 -28.24 -8.09 -16.63
CA PRO A 326 -26.91 -7.71 -17.13
C PRO A 326 -26.91 -6.59 -18.20
N CYS A 327 -27.97 -6.49 -19.00
CA CYS A 327 -28.14 -5.43 -20.01
C CYS A 327 -28.64 -4.09 -19.44
N ASP A 328 -28.97 -4.06 -18.15
CA ASP A 328 -29.43 -2.87 -17.43
C ASP A 328 -28.30 -2.11 -16.74
N VAL A 329 -27.08 -2.66 -16.76
CA VAL A 329 -25.93 -2.08 -16.11
C VAL A 329 -24.86 -1.80 -17.15
N ILE A 330 -24.44 -0.54 -17.19
CA ILE A 330 -23.27 -0.13 -17.97
C ILE A 330 -22.29 0.71 -17.15
N MET A 331 -21.02 0.54 -17.44
CA MET A 331 -19.90 1.38 -17.03
C MET A 331 -19.27 1.95 -18.31
N VAL A 332 -19.29 3.27 -18.44
CA VAL A 332 -18.85 3.96 -19.66
C VAL A 332 -17.85 5.06 -19.36
N PRO A 333 -16.90 5.32 -20.27
CA PRO A 333 -15.99 6.44 -20.13
C PRO A 333 -16.74 7.77 -20.24
N GLY A 334 -16.31 8.76 -19.46
CA GLY A 334 -16.92 10.07 -19.35
C GLY A 334 -18.18 10.10 -18.50
N ARG A 335 -19.03 11.12 -18.75
CA ARG A 335 -20.21 11.44 -17.92
C ARG A 335 -21.54 11.33 -18.63
N GLU A 336 -21.50 11.10 -19.93
CA GLU A 336 -22.69 11.10 -20.79
C GLU A 336 -23.28 9.70 -20.88
N MET A 337 -24.60 9.64 -20.73
CA MET A 337 -25.33 8.40 -20.89
C MET A 337 -25.34 8.02 -22.37
N PRO A 338 -25.13 6.73 -22.73
CA PRO A 338 -25.32 6.29 -24.10
C PRO A 338 -26.73 6.60 -24.58
N LYS A 339 -26.82 7.04 -25.84
CA LYS A 339 -28.09 7.36 -26.48
C LYS A 339 -29.04 6.16 -26.40
N ASP A 340 -30.30 6.42 -26.05
CA ASP A 340 -31.37 5.42 -25.97
C ASP A 340 -31.27 4.46 -24.77
N PHE A 341 -30.27 4.59 -23.89
CA PHE A 341 -30.15 3.75 -22.68
C PHE A 341 -31.38 3.88 -21.77
N GLU A 342 -31.93 5.09 -21.66
CA GLU A 342 -33.12 5.42 -20.89
C GLU A 342 -34.44 4.91 -21.50
N LYS A 343 -34.43 4.39 -22.73
CA LYS A 343 -35.65 3.90 -23.37
C LYS A 343 -36.03 2.53 -22.82
N TRP A 344 -37.25 2.44 -22.32
CA TRP A 344 -37.83 1.23 -21.75
C TRP A 344 -38.98 0.72 -22.63
N GLY A 345 -38.81 -0.45 -23.27
CA GLY A 345 -39.91 -1.25 -23.84
C GLY A 345 -40.02 -1.37 -25.38
N GLY A 346 -40.35 -2.60 -25.81
CA GLY A 346 -40.64 -3.11 -27.16
C GLY A 346 -40.33 -4.62 -27.24
N ASN A 347 -40.77 -5.36 -28.28
CA ASN A 347 -40.26 -6.73 -28.58
C ASN A 347 -38.72 -6.74 -28.83
N ASP A 348 -38.12 -5.56 -28.88
CA ASP A 348 -36.70 -5.28 -29.11
C ASP A 348 -35.93 -4.92 -27.83
N TRP A 349 -36.50 -5.12 -26.63
CA TRP A 349 -35.78 -4.85 -25.36
C TRP A 349 -34.48 -5.68 -25.23
N MET A 350 -34.44 -6.85 -25.86
CA MET A 350 -33.25 -7.72 -26.01
C MET A 350 -32.31 -7.31 -27.16
N LYS A 351 -32.63 -6.28 -27.96
CA LYS A 351 -31.90 -5.96 -29.20
C LYS A 351 -30.99 -4.73 -29.14
N THR A 352 -31.10 -3.88 -28.12
CA THR A 352 -30.09 -2.86 -27.84
C THR A 352 -29.09 -3.42 -26.84
N ASP A 353 -28.10 -4.16 -27.35
CA ASP A 353 -26.91 -4.52 -26.58
C ASP A 353 -26.09 -3.25 -26.34
N PHE A 354 -26.27 -2.63 -25.17
CA PHE A 354 -25.37 -1.59 -24.70
C PHE A 354 -24.13 -2.30 -24.16
N SER A 355 -23.16 -2.56 -25.03
CA SER A 355 -21.89 -3.12 -24.59
C SER A 355 -21.22 -2.15 -23.60
N ASN A 356 -20.77 -2.66 -22.46
CA ASN A 356 -19.89 -1.91 -21.56
C ASN A 356 -18.69 -1.35 -22.34
N GLY A 357 -18.25 -0.15 -21.92
CA GLY A 357 -17.08 0.47 -22.51
C GLY A 357 -15.79 -0.27 -22.16
N GLU A 358 -14.79 -0.07 -23.00
CA GLU A 358 -13.40 -0.16 -22.56
C GLU A 358 -13.11 1.07 -21.69
N ILE A 359 -12.58 0.85 -20.49
CA ILE A 359 -12.10 1.91 -19.60
C ILE A 359 -10.59 1.94 -19.62
N GLN A 360 -10.03 3.12 -19.85
CA GLN A 360 -8.59 3.31 -19.92
C GLN A 360 -7.97 3.68 -18.58
N THR A 361 -6.90 2.98 -18.25
CA THR A 361 -6.02 3.29 -17.13
C THR A 361 -4.66 3.75 -17.66
N THR A 362 -3.94 4.48 -16.82
CA THR A 362 -2.68 5.12 -17.19
C THR A 362 -1.62 4.91 -16.12
N LEU A 363 -0.37 4.75 -16.53
CA LEU A 363 0.79 4.87 -15.64
C LEU A 363 1.51 6.17 -15.95
N LYS A 364 1.21 7.21 -15.18
CA LYS A 364 1.79 8.55 -15.32
C LYS A 364 3.08 8.63 -14.52
N LYS A 365 3.91 9.65 -14.78
CA LYS A 365 5.08 9.92 -13.94
C LYS A 365 4.64 10.16 -12.48
N ALA A 366 5.43 9.67 -11.52
CA ALA A 366 5.28 9.99 -10.11
C ALA A 366 5.17 11.52 -9.86
N GLU A 367 4.27 11.92 -8.97
CA GLU A 367 3.92 13.33 -8.69
C GLU A 367 4.19 13.73 -7.22
N LEU A 368 4.19 12.76 -6.31
CA LEU A 368 4.39 12.95 -4.88
C LEU A 368 5.74 12.39 -4.43
N ALA A 369 6.26 12.87 -3.30
CA ALA A 369 7.50 12.35 -2.75
C ALA A 369 7.37 10.87 -2.42
N PHE A 370 8.46 10.12 -2.56
CA PHE A 370 8.54 8.68 -2.28
C PHE A 370 7.71 7.77 -3.19
N GLU A 371 7.07 8.31 -4.23
CA GLU A 371 6.46 7.47 -5.27
C GLU A 371 7.55 6.85 -6.15
N TRP A 372 7.30 5.63 -6.60
CA TRP A 372 8.28 4.86 -7.35
C TRP A 372 7.94 4.87 -8.84
N ASP A 373 8.69 5.69 -9.59
CA ASP A 373 8.67 5.87 -11.05
C ASP A 373 7.32 6.34 -11.66
N TYR A 374 6.21 5.71 -11.28
CA TYR A 374 4.88 5.91 -11.84
C TYR A 374 3.81 6.05 -10.75
N LYS A 375 2.72 6.70 -11.15
CA LYS A 375 1.44 6.77 -10.44
C LYS A 375 0.34 6.22 -11.32
N LEU A 376 -0.44 5.29 -10.78
CA LEU A 376 -1.62 4.76 -11.47
C LEU A 376 -2.68 5.85 -11.59
N GLY A 377 -3.45 5.85 -12.67
CA GLY A 377 -4.64 6.66 -12.83
C GLY A 377 -5.61 6.02 -13.81
N HIS A 378 -6.79 6.62 -13.97
CA HIS A 378 -7.79 6.19 -14.94
C HIS A 378 -8.51 7.39 -15.55
N GLU A 379 -9.12 7.20 -16.71
CA GLU A 379 -10.07 8.17 -17.25
C GLU A 379 -11.34 8.23 -16.39
N GLU A 380 -12.04 9.36 -16.39
CA GLU A 380 -13.32 9.45 -15.68
C GLU A 380 -14.32 8.48 -16.28
N PHE A 381 -15.14 7.85 -15.44
CA PHE A 381 -16.20 6.95 -15.89
C PHE A 381 -17.48 7.13 -15.07
N THR A 382 -18.59 6.63 -15.61
CA THR A 382 -19.91 6.70 -14.98
C THR A 382 -20.62 5.37 -15.07
N TYR A 383 -21.27 4.97 -13.97
CA TYR A 383 -22.23 3.88 -13.96
C TYR A 383 -23.63 4.40 -14.33
N PHE A 384 -24.29 3.71 -15.25
CA PHE A 384 -25.73 3.87 -15.48
C PHE A 384 -26.42 2.55 -15.19
N LEU A 385 -27.40 2.58 -14.29
CA LEU A 385 -28.12 1.39 -13.85
C LEU A 385 -29.62 1.56 -14.04
N ARG A 386 -30.22 0.65 -14.78
CA ARG A 386 -31.67 0.55 -14.98
C ARG A 386 -32.26 -0.36 -13.90
N LEU A 387 -33.19 0.17 -13.11
CA LEU A 387 -33.88 -0.58 -12.08
C LEU A 387 -35.36 -0.69 -12.40
N LYS A 388 -35.91 -1.90 -12.32
CA LYS A 388 -37.34 -2.15 -12.55
C LYS A 388 -38.01 -2.67 -11.29
N ARG A 389 -39.14 -2.09 -10.93
CA ARG A 389 -39.98 -2.58 -9.83
C ARG A 389 -40.63 -3.90 -10.21
N LYS A 390 -40.63 -4.87 -9.29
CA LYS A 390 -41.35 -6.14 -9.49
C LYS A 390 -42.86 -5.90 -9.63
N PRO A 391 -43.55 -6.55 -10.59
CA PRO A 391 -44.99 -6.37 -10.77
C PRO A 391 -45.78 -6.71 -9.49
N GLY A 392 -46.77 -5.88 -9.15
CA GLY A 392 -47.61 -6.07 -7.96
C GLY A 392 -47.02 -5.53 -6.66
N THR A 393 -45.82 -4.94 -6.68
CA THR A 393 -45.23 -4.28 -5.53
C THR A 393 -45.72 -2.83 -5.40
N GLU A 394 -46.17 -2.46 -4.21
CA GLU A 394 -46.58 -1.09 -3.85
C GLU A 394 -45.60 -0.45 -2.87
N GLY A 395 -45.70 0.87 -2.68
CA GLY A 395 -44.88 1.60 -1.70
C GLY A 395 -43.49 2.00 -2.19
N GLU A 396 -42.86 2.91 -1.45
CA GLU A 396 -41.47 3.34 -1.69
C GLU A 396 -40.51 2.15 -1.54
N LEU A 397 -39.53 2.03 -2.44
CA LEU A 397 -38.44 1.07 -2.28
C LEU A 397 -37.17 1.83 -1.93
N ARG A 398 -36.56 1.50 -0.80
CA ARG A 398 -35.26 2.02 -0.40
C ARG A 398 -34.24 0.93 -0.73
N LEU A 399 -33.35 1.22 -1.66
CA LEU A 399 -32.45 0.24 -2.27
C LEU A 399 -31.01 0.63 -1.96
N THR A 400 -30.20 -0.30 -1.47
CA THR A 400 -28.75 -0.12 -1.42
C THR A 400 -28.15 -0.80 -2.64
N LEU A 401 -27.48 -0.02 -3.49
CA LEU A 401 -26.75 -0.55 -4.64
C LEU A 401 -25.32 -0.84 -4.22
N ARG A 402 -24.85 -2.06 -4.46
CA ARG A 402 -23.52 -2.53 -4.10
C ARG A 402 -22.79 -2.99 -5.35
N LEU A 403 -21.75 -2.25 -5.72
CA LEU A 403 -21.01 -2.44 -6.97
C LEU A 403 -19.65 -3.05 -6.65
N PHE A 404 -19.33 -4.16 -7.32
CA PHE A 404 -18.05 -4.85 -7.19
C PHE A 404 -17.50 -5.22 -8.56
N ILE A 405 -16.17 -5.33 -8.67
CA ILE A 405 -15.52 -5.86 -9.87
C ILE A 405 -14.67 -7.08 -9.56
N CYS A 406 -14.49 -7.95 -10.55
CA CYS A 406 -13.66 -9.14 -10.46
C CYS A 406 -13.13 -9.51 -11.85
N LYS A 407 -11.94 -10.11 -11.95
CA LYS A 407 -11.51 -10.72 -13.22
C LYS A 407 -12.43 -11.88 -13.57
N GLU A 408 -12.69 -12.07 -14.86
CA GLU A 408 -13.64 -13.08 -15.35
C GLU A 408 -13.34 -14.49 -14.84
N GLU A 409 -12.06 -14.88 -14.83
CA GLU A 409 -11.58 -16.19 -14.35
C GLU A 409 -11.84 -16.44 -12.86
N HIS A 410 -12.00 -15.37 -12.07
CA HIS A 410 -12.18 -15.42 -10.63
C HIS A 410 -13.63 -15.23 -10.19
N MET A 411 -14.60 -15.26 -11.12
CA MET A 411 -16.02 -14.99 -10.86
C MET A 411 -16.57 -15.71 -9.61
N ASN A 412 -16.24 -16.99 -9.43
CA ASN A 412 -16.73 -17.81 -8.32
C ASN A 412 -15.84 -17.80 -7.07
N ASN A 413 -14.83 -16.92 -7.02
CA ASN A 413 -13.98 -16.73 -5.86
C ASN A 413 -14.35 -15.42 -5.14
N ARG A 414 -15.12 -15.53 -4.06
CA ARG A 414 -15.61 -14.39 -3.28
C ARG A 414 -14.52 -13.43 -2.78
N ARG A 415 -13.30 -13.93 -2.54
CA ARG A 415 -12.15 -13.12 -2.05
C ARG A 415 -11.49 -12.27 -3.14
N ARG A 416 -11.93 -12.39 -4.40
CA ARG A 416 -11.38 -11.68 -5.56
C ARG A 416 -12.25 -10.52 -6.01
N TRP A 417 -13.43 -10.36 -5.40
CA TRP A 417 -14.33 -9.25 -5.70
C TRP A 417 -13.90 -8.00 -4.94
N ILE A 418 -13.66 -6.93 -5.69
CA ILE A 418 -13.20 -5.63 -5.22
C ILE A 418 -14.42 -4.71 -5.15
N GLU A 419 -14.68 -4.12 -3.97
CA GLU A 419 -15.75 -3.12 -3.81
C GLU A 419 -15.39 -1.85 -4.58
N MET A 420 -16.31 -1.38 -5.40
CA MET A 420 -16.18 -0.16 -6.18
C MET A 420 -17.04 0.97 -5.66
N ASP A 421 -18.24 0.67 -5.19
CA ASP A 421 -19.16 1.67 -4.64
C ASP A 421 -20.30 1.02 -3.84
N LYS A 422 -20.86 1.80 -2.91
CA LYS A 422 -22.03 1.46 -2.13
C LYS A 422 -22.82 2.72 -1.80
N PHE A 423 -24.08 2.77 -2.22
CA PHE A 423 -24.92 3.94 -2.01
C PHE A 423 -26.41 3.62 -2.00
N VAL A 424 -27.21 4.54 -1.44
CA VAL A 424 -28.66 4.39 -1.35
C VAL A 424 -29.35 5.07 -2.53
N HIS A 425 -30.37 4.39 -3.07
CA HIS A 425 -31.33 4.92 -4.02
C HIS A 425 -32.76 4.64 -3.58
N ILE A 426 -33.59 5.68 -3.53
CA ILE A 426 -35.00 5.62 -3.17
C ILE A 426 -35.82 5.68 -4.46
N MET A 427 -36.49 4.58 -4.78
CA MET A 427 -37.45 4.50 -5.87
C MET A 427 -38.85 4.88 -5.36
N PRO A 428 -39.43 6.00 -5.82
CA PRO A 428 -40.75 6.46 -5.36
C PRO A 428 -41.85 5.43 -5.59
N ALA A 429 -42.90 5.46 -4.76
CA ALA A 429 -43.95 4.44 -4.73
C ALA A 429 -44.67 4.19 -6.06
N LYS A 430 -44.83 5.24 -6.89
CA LYS A 430 -45.53 5.14 -8.20
C LYS A 430 -44.59 4.89 -9.37
N MET A 431 -43.27 4.89 -9.14
CA MET A 431 -42.28 4.71 -10.19
C MET A 431 -42.12 3.22 -10.50
N LYS A 432 -42.38 2.84 -11.76
CA LYS A 432 -42.25 1.46 -12.24
C LYS A 432 -40.82 1.07 -12.58
N GLN A 433 -40.03 2.05 -13.01
CA GLN A 433 -38.65 1.88 -13.45
C GLN A 433 -37.91 3.21 -13.34
N CYS A 434 -36.59 3.18 -13.15
CA CYS A 434 -35.73 4.37 -13.12
C CYS A 434 -34.33 4.08 -13.66
N VAL A 435 -33.63 5.14 -14.04
CA VAL A 435 -32.20 5.10 -14.38
C VAL A 435 -31.44 5.81 -13.26
N VAL A 436 -30.43 5.15 -12.72
CA VAL A 436 -29.50 5.70 -11.73
C VAL A 436 -28.21 6.07 -12.45
N LYS A 437 -27.77 7.31 -12.30
CA LYS A 437 -26.45 7.78 -12.74
C LYS A 437 -25.55 7.87 -11.50
N ARG A 438 -24.35 7.29 -11.56
CA ARG A 438 -23.37 7.35 -10.48
C ARG A 438 -21.97 7.59 -11.04
N LEU A 439 -21.36 8.71 -10.68
CA LEU A 439 -20.01 9.06 -11.13
C LEU A 439 -18.96 8.29 -10.30
N ASP A 440 -17.84 7.95 -10.92
CA ASP A 440 -16.66 7.38 -10.25
C ASP A 440 -16.21 8.19 -9.01
N ARG A 441 -16.22 9.53 -9.10
CA ARG A 441 -15.86 10.46 -8.02
C ARG A 441 -16.85 10.49 -6.85
N GLU A 442 -18.02 9.88 -7.02
CA GLU A 442 -19.02 9.76 -5.94
C GLU A 442 -18.82 8.49 -5.12
N SER A 443 -17.89 7.60 -5.53
CA SER A 443 -17.63 6.32 -4.87
C SER A 443 -17.48 6.45 -3.35
N SER A 444 -18.12 5.55 -2.61
CA SER A 444 -17.99 5.43 -1.16
C SER A 444 -16.63 4.87 -0.71
N VAL A 445 -15.82 4.36 -1.63
CA VAL A 445 -14.53 3.68 -1.36
C VAL A 445 -13.38 4.67 -1.31
N ILE A 446 -13.42 5.71 -2.15
CA ILE A 446 -12.32 6.66 -2.32
C ILE A 446 -12.31 7.77 -1.24
N LYS A 447 -11.20 8.51 -1.11
CA LYS A 447 -11.15 9.78 -0.37
C LYS A 447 -12.00 10.84 -1.10
N ARG A 448 -13.33 10.79 -0.91
CA ARG A 448 -14.32 11.65 -1.59
C ARG A 448 -14.25 13.10 -1.08
N SER A 449 -14.50 14.06 -1.98
CA SER A 449 -14.56 15.49 -1.64
C SER A 449 -15.97 15.95 -1.26
N HIS A 450 -16.06 17.03 -0.46
CA HIS A 450 -17.33 17.70 -0.16
C HIS A 450 -18.12 18.08 -1.42
N ASP A 451 -17.42 18.56 -2.44
CA ASP A 451 -18.02 18.92 -3.71
C ASP A 451 -18.67 17.73 -4.43
N ALA A 452 -18.00 16.57 -4.42
CA ALA A 452 -18.55 15.33 -4.96
C ALA A 452 -19.75 14.85 -4.13
N THR A 453 -19.75 15.09 -2.81
CA THR A 453 -20.93 14.81 -1.98
C THR A 453 -22.11 15.71 -2.28
N ASN A 454 -21.92 17.01 -2.21
CA ASN A 454 -22.99 17.99 -2.36
C ASN A 454 -23.66 17.93 -3.74
N LYS A 455 -22.93 17.49 -4.77
CA LYS A 455 -23.43 17.39 -6.14
C LYS A 455 -24.09 16.05 -6.45
N SER A 456 -23.93 15.02 -5.61
CA SER A 456 -24.45 13.68 -5.91
C SER A 456 -25.96 13.60 -5.77
N ASP A 457 -26.55 12.68 -6.53
CA ASP A 457 -27.99 12.43 -6.45
C ASP A 457 -28.37 11.71 -5.15
N GLU A 458 -27.48 10.89 -4.59
CA GLU A 458 -27.62 10.28 -3.26
C GLU A 458 -27.84 11.32 -2.15
N ALA A 459 -27.01 12.36 -2.09
CA ALA A 459 -27.08 13.38 -1.05
C ALA A 459 -28.34 14.26 -1.14
N LYS A 460 -29.00 14.28 -2.30
CA LYS A 460 -30.25 15.03 -2.54
C LYS A 460 -31.51 14.21 -2.23
N GLN A 461 -31.37 12.92 -1.94
CA GLN A 461 -32.52 12.06 -1.68
C GLN A 461 -33.15 12.38 -0.31
N PRO A 462 -34.48 12.26 -0.20
CA PRO A 462 -35.16 12.46 1.08
C PRO A 462 -34.71 11.39 2.09
N SER A 463 -34.58 11.78 3.36
CA SER A 463 -34.20 10.87 4.46
C SER A 463 -32.78 10.29 4.35
N ILE A 464 -31.89 10.95 3.59
CA ILE A 464 -30.44 10.74 3.66
C ILE A 464 -29.82 11.94 4.37
N GLU A 465 -29.20 11.71 5.52
CA GLU A 465 -28.52 12.74 6.29
C GLU A 465 -27.06 12.86 5.85
N ILE A 466 -26.60 14.07 5.52
CA ILE A 466 -25.18 14.32 5.28
C ILE A 466 -24.49 14.46 6.62
N LYS A 467 -23.59 13.53 6.95
CA LYS A 467 -22.78 13.57 8.18
C LYS A 467 -21.33 13.87 7.87
N GLN A 468 -20.64 14.51 8.80
CA GLN A 468 -19.21 14.75 8.65
C GLN A 468 -18.46 13.41 8.56
N GLY A 469 -17.60 13.28 7.55
CA GLY A 469 -16.74 12.11 7.36
C GLY A 469 -15.32 12.36 7.86
N ASN A 470 -14.54 11.28 7.97
CA ASN A 470 -13.09 11.36 8.12
C ASN A 470 -12.48 11.79 6.78
N CYS A 471 -12.52 13.09 6.47
CA CYS A 471 -12.20 13.61 5.14
C CYS A 471 -10.81 13.23 4.64
N ASP A 472 -9.87 13.01 5.57
CA ASP A 472 -8.49 12.68 5.26
C ASP A 472 -8.25 11.18 5.04
N CYS A 473 -9.26 10.35 5.33
CA CYS A 473 -9.23 8.91 5.16
C CYS A 473 -9.97 8.47 3.89
N GLY A 474 -9.32 7.67 3.06
CA GLY A 474 -10.00 6.91 2.01
C GLY A 474 -9.05 6.38 0.94
N TRP A 475 -9.51 5.37 0.20
CA TRP A 475 -8.71 4.80 -0.89
C TRP A 475 -8.36 5.87 -1.93
N PRO A 476 -7.17 5.83 -2.56
CA PRO A 476 -6.83 6.80 -3.60
C PRO A 476 -7.78 6.69 -4.78
N TYR A 477 -8.36 7.81 -5.20
CA TYR A 477 -9.23 7.86 -6.39
C TYR A 477 -8.52 7.27 -7.62
N SER A 478 -7.25 7.61 -7.80
CA SER A 478 -6.43 7.16 -8.92
C SER A 478 -6.21 5.64 -8.96
N MET A 479 -6.42 4.94 -7.84
CA MET A 479 -6.31 3.49 -7.70
C MET A 479 -7.67 2.81 -7.55
N LEU A 480 -8.78 3.50 -7.86
CA LEU A 480 -10.13 2.92 -7.79
C LEU A 480 -10.23 1.67 -8.68
N LEU A 481 -9.69 1.76 -9.90
CA LEU A 481 -9.55 0.64 -10.84
C LEU A 481 -8.14 0.01 -10.76
N PRO A 482 -8.03 -1.33 -10.89
CA PRO A 482 -6.76 -2.00 -11.15
C PRO A 482 -6.16 -1.55 -12.48
N ARG A 483 -4.85 -1.74 -12.67
CA ARG A 483 -4.17 -1.35 -13.91
C ARG A 483 -4.77 -2.00 -15.17
N GLY A 484 -5.05 -3.31 -15.16
CA GLY A 484 -5.36 -4.03 -16.40
C GLY A 484 -4.14 -4.15 -17.33
N ASP A 485 -4.36 -4.50 -18.60
CA ASP A 485 -3.28 -4.73 -19.57
C ASP A 485 -3.46 -3.95 -20.88
N LYS A 486 -2.41 -3.92 -21.72
CA LYS A 486 -2.43 -3.19 -22.99
C LYS A 486 -3.37 -3.77 -24.05
N ASN A 487 -3.71 -5.05 -23.94
CA ASN A 487 -4.53 -5.78 -24.90
C ASN A 487 -6.02 -5.60 -24.61
N GLY A 488 -6.36 -5.18 -23.39
CA GLY A 488 -7.71 -5.10 -22.87
C GLY A 488 -8.00 -6.35 -22.05
N GLU A 489 -7.87 -6.23 -20.74
CA GLU A 489 -8.16 -7.32 -19.81
C GLU A 489 -9.67 -7.41 -19.56
N LYS A 490 -10.21 -8.63 -19.47
CA LYS A 490 -11.63 -8.86 -19.24
C LYS A 490 -11.99 -8.86 -17.76
N TRP A 491 -12.96 -8.04 -17.43
CA TRP A 491 -13.47 -7.85 -16.08
C TRP A 491 -14.98 -8.04 -16.02
N LEU A 492 -15.49 -8.26 -14.82
CA LEU A 492 -16.90 -8.40 -14.51
C LEU A 492 -17.29 -7.28 -13.55
N LEU A 493 -18.40 -6.61 -13.82
CA LEU A 493 -19.09 -5.70 -12.91
C LEU A 493 -20.30 -6.42 -12.34
N GLY A 494 -20.27 -6.67 -11.03
CA GLY A 494 -21.37 -7.23 -10.28
C GLY A 494 -22.16 -6.14 -9.57
N VAL A 495 -23.47 -6.15 -9.71
CA VAL A 495 -24.38 -5.22 -9.03
C VAL A 495 -25.39 -6.01 -8.23
N TYR A 496 -25.28 -5.93 -6.91
CA TYR A 496 -26.23 -6.50 -5.97
C TYR A 496 -27.05 -5.39 -5.34
N VAL A 497 -28.38 -5.54 -5.33
CA VAL A 497 -29.30 -4.57 -4.74
C VAL A 497 -29.95 -5.17 -3.49
N SER A 498 -29.73 -4.57 -2.32
CA SER A 498 -30.34 -4.98 -1.04
C SER A 498 -31.40 -3.98 -0.56
N ASP A 499 -32.24 -4.41 0.39
CA ASP A 499 -33.22 -3.53 1.04
C ASP A 499 -32.52 -2.60 2.04
N ALA A 500 -32.49 -1.31 1.73
CA ALA A 500 -31.81 -0.32 2.56
C ALA A 500 -32.47 -0.15 3.96
N ASN A 501 -33.70 -0.63 4.16
CA ASN A 501 -34.32 -0.65 5.48
C ASN A 501 -33.67 -1.68 6.40
N ASN A 502 -33.27 -2.83 5.86
CA ASN A 502 -32.57 -3.86 6.63
C ASN A 502 -31.08 -3.52 6.78
N ASP A 503 -30.50 -2.87 5.77
CA ASP A 503 -29.12 -2.40 5.81
C ASP A 503 -28.94 -1.22 6.79
N GLU A 504 -30.02 -0.48 7.06
CA GLU A 504 -30.07 0.73 7.89
C GLU A 504 -29.11 1.85 7.46
N ILE A 505 -28.80 1.92 6.17
CA ILE A 505 -28.01 3.01 5.60
C ILE A 505 -28.92 4.23 5.38
N ASN A 506 -28.77 5.24 6.22
CA ASN A 506 -29.51 6.50 6.14
C ASN A 506 -28.60 7.75 6.13
N VAL A 507 -27.29 7.56 6.02
CA VAL A 507 -26.30 8.63 6.02
C VAL A 507 -25.45 8.60 4.76
N CYS A 508 -25.08 9.79 4.29
CA CYS A 508 -24.04 9.98 3.29
C CYS A 508 -22.89 10.77 3.93
N ALA A 509 -21.66 10.27 3.80
CA ALA A 509 -20.50 10.99 4.32
C ALA A 509 -20.26 12.26 3.50
N SER A 510 -20.05 13.39 4.17
CA SER A 510 -19.74 14.68 3.55
C SER A 510 -18.45 14.63 2.75
N CYS A 511 -17.51 13.76 3.13
CA CYS A 511 -16.19 13.59 2.55
C CYS A 511 -15.60 12.23 3.00
N GLY A 512 -14.41 11.90 2.51
CA GLY A 512 -13.68 10.69 2.89
C GLY A 512 -14.29 9.41 2.33
N SER A 513 -13.90 8.27 2.87
CA SER A 513 -14.39 6.96 2.47
C SER A 513 -15.33 6.37 3.51
N MET A 514 -16.62 6.27 3.18
CA MET A 514 -17.57 5.59 4.06
C MET A 514 -17.27 4.08 4.12
N SER A 515 -16.84 3.47 3.01
CA SER A 515 -16.62 2.01 2.94
C SER A 515 -15.43 1.55 3.76
N TYR A 516 -14.32 2.31 3.82
CA TYR A 516 -13.11 1.93 4.55
C TYR A 516 -12.87 2.74 5.82
N CYS A 517 -13.45 3.94 5.96
CA CYS A 517 -13.14 4.84 7.06
C CYS A 517 -14.36 5.26 7.90
N GLY A 518 -15.55 4.75 7.56
CA GLY A 518 -16.80 5.09 8.25
C GLY A 518 -17.14 6.58 8.17
N THR A 519 -17.85 7.07 9.19
CA THR A 519 -18.21 8.48 9.37
C THR A 519 -17.74 8.97 10.73
N GLU A 520 -17.62 10.29 10.89
CA GLU A 520 -17.15 10.88 12.14
C GLU A 520 -18.14 10.61 13.28
N ASP A 521 -17.60 10.18 14.43
CA ASP A 521 -18.34 9.93 15.68
C ASP A 521 -19.54 8.97 15.56
N GLN A 522 -19.56 8.10 14.54
CA GLN A 522 -20.66 7.19 14.24
C GLN A 522 -20.19 5.75 14.03
N VAL A 523 -21.11 4.83 14.28
CA VAL A 523 -21.06 3.43 13.88
C VAL A 523 -21.03 3.34 12.35
N TYR A 524 -20.24 2.39 11.81
CA TYR A 524 -20.25 2.06 10.38
C TYR A 524 -21.71 1.89 9.87
N PRO A 525 -22.15 2.66 8.86
CA PRO A 525 -23.58 2.94 8.65
C PRO A 525 -24.37 1.82 7.96
N ASP A 526 -23.72 0.74 7.54
CA ASP A 526 -24.34 -0.39 6.84
C ASP A 526 -24.29 -1.62 7.74
N LYS A 527 -25.43 -2.05 8.30
CA LYS A 527 -25.50 -3.18 9.25
C LYS A 527 -25.08 -4.52 8.67
N MET A 528 -25.08 -4.66 7.35
CA MET A 528 -24.65 -5.90 6.71
C MET A 528 -23.16 -6.13 6.95
N ILE A 529 -22.76 -7.41 6.95
CA ILE A 529 -21.35 -7.78 7.04
C ILE A 529 -20.55 -7.05 5.94
N MET A 530 -19.41 -6.46 6.28
CA MET A 530 -18.60 -5.69 5.35
C MET A 530 -18.10 -6.60 4.22
N GLY A 531 -18.35 -6.18 2.98
CA GLY A 531 -18.16 -6.99 1.78
C GLY A 531 -19.40 -7.78 1.33
N TYR A 532 -20.55 -7.62 1.99
CA TYR A 532 -21.82 -8.21 1.54
C TYR A 532 -22.12 -7.80 0.08
N PRO A 533 -22.45 -8.76 -0.82
CA PRO A 533 -22.79 -10.16 -0.55
C PRO A 533 -21.62 -11.18 -0.58
N PHE A 534 -20.39 -10.75 -0.83
CA PHE A 534 -19.21 -11.61 -1.01
C PHE A 534 -18.42 -11.93 0.28
N ALA A 535 -18.79 -11.32 1.41
CA ALA A 535 -18.10 -11.50 2.69
C ALA A 535 -18.08 -12.96 3.17
N THR A 536 -19.13 -13.72 2.86
CA THR A 536 -19.36 -15.10 3.29
C THR A 536 -19.79 -15.96 2.09
N PRO A 537 -19.77 -17.30 2.22
CA PRO A 537 -20.45 -18.18 1.28
C PRO A 537 -21.92 -17.78 1.07
N MET A 538 -22.29 -17.53 -0.19
CA MET A 538 -23.64 -17.16 -0.59
C MET A 538 -24.57 -18.36 -0.53
N ALA A 539 -25.79 -18.14 -0.04
CA ALA A 539 -26.85 -19.13 -0.06
C ALA A 539 -28.14 -18.56 -0.67
N ILE A 540 -28.96 -19.46 -1.23
CA ILE A 540 -30.33 -19.18 -1.67
C ILE A 540 -31.23 -20.25 -1.08
N ASN A 541 -32.28 -19.85 -0.36
CA ASN A 541 -33.13 -20.76 0.41
C ASN A 541 -32.29 -21.71 1.29
N ASN A 542 -31.31 -21.13 2.00
CA ASN A 542 -30.38 -21.81 2.89
C ASN A 542 -29.43 -22.84 2.24
N LYS A 543 -29.37 -22.94 0.91
CA LYS A 543 -28.43 -23.80 0.18
C LYS A 543 -27.30 -22.97 -0.39
N VAL A 544 -26.05 -23.36 -0.13
CA VAL A 544 -24.87 -22.68 -0.68
C VAL A 544 -24.88 -22.83 -2.20
N VAL A 545 -24.66 -21.73 -2.91
CA VAL A 545 -24.61 -21.66 -4.37
C VAL A 545 -23.34 -20.94 -4.83
N SER A 546 -22.94 -21.16 -6.08
CA SER A 546 -21.87 -20.36 -6.68
C SER A 546 -22.33 -18.92 -6.94
N ILE A 547 -21.39 -18.00 -7.16
CA ILE A 547 -21.70 -16.59 -7.44
C ILE A 547 -22.41 -16.47 -8.79
N SER A 548 -21.94 -17.21 -9.80
CA SER A 548 -22.60 -17.29 -11.11
C SER A 548 -24.04 -17.80 -11.00
N ASP A 549 -24.25 -18.84 -10.20
CA ASP A 549 -25.60 -19.40 -10.01
C ASP A 549 -26.50 -18.40 -9.27
N ALA A 550 -25.97 -17.70 -8.26
CA ALA A 550 -26.72 -16.69 -7.52
C ALA A 550 -27.17 -15.53 -8.42
N ALA A 551 -26.27 -15.00 -9.25
CA ALA A 551 -26.58 -13.95 -10.22
C ALA A 551 -27.60 -14.40 -11.28
N SER A 552 -27.63 -15.70 -11.62
CA SER A 552 -28.62 -16.22 -12.58
C SER A 552 -30.02 -16.46 -11.98
N GLN A 553 -30.12 -16.58 -10.65
CA GLN A 553 -31.35 -17.00 -9.96
C GLN A 553 -32.08 -15.87 -9.21
N LEU A 554 -31.41 -14.73 -8.99
CA LEU A 554 -31.93 -13.62 -8.21
C LEU A 554 -32.28 -12.44 -9.12
N ASP A 555 -33.48 -11.90 -8.96
CA ASP A 555 -33.94 -10.72 -9.71
C ASP A 555 -33.12 -9.46 -9.36
N ASN A 556 -32.53 -9.40 -8.18
CA ASN A 556 -31.83 -8.24 -7.61
C ASN A 556 -30.29 -8.33 -7.68
N PHE A 557 -29.75 -9.28 -8.46
CA PHE A 557 -28.31 -9.46 -8.64
C PHE A 557 -27.99 -9.75 -10.10
N CYS A 558 -27.11 -8.94 -10.70
CA CYS A 558 -26.61 -9.22 -12.04
C CYS A 558 -25.09 -9.04 -12.13
N ILE A 559 -24.51 -9.66 -13.15
CA ILE A 559 -23.09 -9.54 -13.50
C ILE A 559 -22.99 -9.25 -14.99
N THR A 560 -22.20 -8.24 -15.36
CA THR A 560 -22.00 -7.81 -16.74
C THR A 560 -20.51 -7.64 -17.04
N PRO A 561 -19.99 -8.06 -18.22
CA PRO A 561 -18.58 -7.96 -18.54
C PRO A 561 -18.18 -6.57 -19.03
N PHE A 562 -16.95 -6.12 -18.74
CA PHE A 562 -16.34 -4.91 -19.29
C PHE A 562 -14.84 -5.12 -19.51
N THR A 563 -14.16 -4.14 -20.11
CA THR A 563 -12.71 -4.24 -20.41
C THR A 563 -11.93 -3.11 -19.74
N ILE A 564 -10.79 -3.43 -19.14
CA ILE A 564 -9.83 -2.44 -18.65
C ILE A 564 -8.59 -2.51 -19.55
N ARG A 565 -8.24 -1.39 -20.17
CA ARG A 565 -7.01 -1.26 -20.99
C ARG A 565 -6.04 -0.29 -20.35
N ASN A 566 -4.78 -0.69 -20.22
CA ASN A 566 -3.71 0.19 -19.77
C ASN A 566 -2.93 0.77 -20.96
N ASP A 567 -2.57 2.05 -20.88
CA ASP A 567 -1.77 2.76 -21.88
C ASP A 567 -0.32 2.23 -22.00
N HIS A 568 0.22 1.66 -20.93
CA HIS A 568 1.59 1.21 -20.90
C HIS A 568 1.72 -0.26 -21.34
N PRO A 569 2.52 -0.56 -22.39
CA PRO A 569 2.71 -1.93 -22.82
C PRO A 569 3.52 -2.71 -21.78
N PHE A 570 3.02 -3.87 -21.36
CA PHE A 570 3.85 -4.89 -20.72
C PHE A 570 4.26 -5.94 -21.75
N VAL A 571 5.53 -6.33 -21.70
CA VAL A 571 6.06 -7.55 -22.30
C VAL A 571 6.90 -8.18 -21.20
N LYS A 572 6.52 -9.39 -20.76
CA LYS A 572 7.28 -10.13 -19.76
C LYS A 572 8.73 -10.25 -20.26
N PRO A 573 9.75 -9.84 -19.48
CA PRO A 573 11.14 -10.04 -19.87
C PRO A 573 11.37 -11.52 -20.12
N ALA A 574 12.16 -11.84 -21.16
CA ALA A 574 12.60 -13.21 -21.35
C ALA A 574 13.35 -13.69 -20.09
N PRO A 575 13.17 -14.95 -19.65
CA PRO A 575 13.88 -15.49 -18.50
C PRO A 575 15.40 -15.31 -18.67
N VAL A 576 16.07 -14.88 -17.60
CA VAL A 576 17.51 -14.65 -17.60
C VAL A 576 18.22 -15.99 -17.83
N ILE A 577 18.85 -16.15 -19.00
CA ILE A 577 19.74 -17.28 -19.28
C ILE A 577 21.03 -17.05 -18.46
N PRO A 578 21.47 -18.00 -17.62
CA PRO A 578 22.70 -17.83 -16.85
C PRO A 578 23.91 -17.69 -17.80
N PRO A 579 24.89 -16.84 -17.47
CA PRO A 579 26.06 -16.62 -18.33
C PRO A 579 26.88 -17.91 -18.47
N ILE A 580 27.28 -18.20 -19.72
CA ILE A 580 28.21 -19.28 -20.06
C ILE A 580 29.62 -18.82 -19.65
N PRO A 581 30.43 -19.65 -18.96
CA PRO A 581 31.81 -19.29 -18.62
C PRO A 581 32.65 -19.20 -19.90
N VAL A 582 33.38 -18.10 -20.07
CA VAL A 582 34.34 -17.92 -21.17
C VAL A 582 35.75 -18.00 -20.58
N GLU A 583 36.60 -18.88 -21.13
CA GLU A 583 38.02 -19.03 -20.77
C GLU A 583 38.82 -17.85 -21.36
N GLU A 584 39.68 -17.23 -20.55
CA GLU A 584 40.52 -16.07 -20.92
C GLU A 584 41.79 -16.52 -21.67
N GLU A 585 42.08 -15.92 -22.84
CA GLU A 585 43.41 -15.93 -23.47
C GLU A 585 44.12 -14.59 -23.21
N GLU A 586 45.40 -14.66 -22.84
CA GLU A 586 46.31 -13.53 -22.61
C GLU A 586 46.71 -12.85 -23.91
N ASP A 587 46.72 -11.51 -23.95
CA ASP A 587 47.47 -10.78 -24.96
C ASP A 587 48.23 -9.57 -24.36
N THR A 588 49.45 -9.36 -24.88
CA THR A 588 50.48 -8.45 -24.33
C THR A 588 50.36 -7.02 -24.90
N PRO A 589 50.78 -5.97 -24.15
CA PRO A 589 50.48 -4.59 -24.52
C PRO A 589 51.55 -3.91 -25.39
N LEU A 590 51.11 -3.04 -26.30
CA LEU A 590 51.93 -2.00 -26.95
C LEU A 590 51.49 -0.59 -26.48
N PRO A 591 52.40 0.40 -26.43
CA PRO A 591 52.17 1.64 -25.71
C PRO A 591 51.65 2.77 -26.62
N LEU A 592 50.67 3.54 -26.16
CA LEU A 592 50.44 4.89 -26.68
C LEU A 592 49.88 5.82 -25.61
N TYR A 593 50.63 6.89 -25.34
CA TYR A 593 50.24 8.02 -24.49
C TYR A 593 49.21 8.91 -25.20
N SER A 594 48.20 9.33 -24.45
CA SER A 594 47.40 10.55 -24.67
C SER A 594 47.28 11.26 -23.31
N PRO A 595 47.15 12.61 -23.23
CA PRO A 595 47.02 13.28 -21.94
C PRO A 595 45.75 12.78 -21.25
N LEU A 596 45.89 12.21 -20.06
CA LEU A 596 44.76 11.86 -19.20
C LEU A 596 44.02 13.16 -18.86
N ASN A 597 42.89 13.41 -19.51
CA ASN A 597 41.93 14.39 -19.01
C ASN A 597 41.35 13.82 -17.71
N VAL A 598 41.52 14.54 -16.60
CA VAL A 598 40.92 14.15 -15.33
C VAL A 598 39.42 14.38 -15.44
N LEU A 599 38.66 13.29 -15.53
CA LEU A 599 37.20 13.32 -15.60
C LEU A 599 36.56 13.68 -14.24
N GLY A 600 37.33 13.63 -13.13
CA GLY A 600 36.91 14.07 -11.81
C GLY A 600 37.94 13.79 -10.70
N GLU A 601 37.89 14.54 -9.59
CA GLU A 601 38.75 14.36 -8.41
C GLU A 601 37.94 14.35 -7.11
N PHE A 602 38.27 13.43 -6.20
CA PHE A 602 37.72 13.36 -4.84
C PHE A 602 38.82 13.69 -3.82
N GLY A 603 38.57 14.65 -2.93
CA GLY A 603 39.53 15.07 -1.90
C GLY A 603 38.92 15.17 -0.51
N SER A 604 39.64 14.68 0.51
CA SER A 604 39.28 14.81 1.93
C SER A 604 40.11 15.91 2.62
N SER A 605 39.48 16.67 3.52
CA SER A 605 40.11 17.77 4.28
C SER A 605 40.07 17.58 5.80
N GLY A 606 39.74 16.38 6.34
CA GLY A 606 39.62 16.17 7.79
C GLY A 606 39.84 14.72 8.27
N TYR A 607 40.18 14.54 9.54
CA TYR A 607 40.78 13.34 10.13
C TYR A 607 39.75 12.35 10.76
N SER A 608 39.21 11.38 10.02
CA SER A 608 38.56 10.17 10.60
C SER A 608 38.84 8.91 9.79
N ARG A 609 39.06 7.74 10.41
CA ARG A 609 39.51 6.51 9.70
C ARG A 609 38.34 5.72 9.13
N LEU A 610 38.28 5.54 7.80
CA LEU A 610 37.22 4.77 7.10
C LEU A 610 37.63 3.30 6.83
N THR A 611 36.69 2.36 6.95
CA THR A 611 36.79 0.96 6.45
C THR A 611 35.41 0.49 5.96
N GLY A 612 35.36 -0.44 5.01
CA GLY A 612 34.11 -1.05 4.52
C GLY A 612 33.82 -0.82 3.03
N ARG A 613 32.63 -1.24 2.58
CA ARG A 613 32.21 -1.13 1.17
C ARG A 613 31.69 0.27 0.87
N LEU A 614 32.27 0.90 -0.13
CA LEU A 614 31.97 2.24 -0.60
C LEU A 614 31.39 2.18 -2.02
N ARG A 615 30.53 3.15 -2.35
CA ARG A 615 30.00 3.38 -3.69
C ARG A 615 30.08 4.86 -4.03
N VAL A 616 30.55 5.16 -5.23
CA VAL A 616 30.70 6.50 -5.78
C VAL A 616 29.92 6.58 -7.06
N LEU A 617 29.05 7.58 -7.19
CA LEU A 617 28.31 7.83 -8.41
C LEU A 617 29.23 8.55 -9.41
N LEU A 618 29.23 8.08 -10.64
CA LEU A 618 29.89 8.70 -11.78
C LEU A 618 28.77 9.22 -12.70
N ASP A 619 28.63 10.54 -12.76
CA ASP A 619 27.71 11.23 -13.67
C ASP A 619 28.31 11.18 -15.09
N ASP A 620 27.55 10.66 -16.05
CA ASP A 620 28.03 10.37 -17.41
C ASP A 620 27.79 11.52 -18.40
N THR A 621 27.26 12.66 -17.93
CA THR A 621 27.00 13.84 -18.77
C THR A 621 28.25 14.26 -19.57
N ASP A 622 29.45 14.08 -19.00
CA ASP A 622 30.73 14.35 -19.67
C ASP A 622 31.26 13.17 -20.52
N PHE A 623 30.99 11.92 -20.14
CA PHE A 623 31.41 10.72 -20.88
C PHE A 623 30.77 10.69 -22.27
N HIS A 624 29.50 11.10 -22.34
CA HIS A 624 28.75 11.16 -23.58
C HIS A 624 29.24 12.28 -24.50
N GLN A 625 29.46 13.49 -23.98
CA GLN A 625 29.92 14.64 -24.77
C GLN A 625 31.34 14.44 -25.32
N MET A 626 32.17 13.64 -24.65
CA MET A 626 33.58 13.40 -25.01
C MET A 626 33.80 12.09 -25.78
N GLY A 627 32.78 11.25 -25.97
CA GLY A 627 32.89 9.98 -26.71
C GLY A 627 33.84 8.96 -26.08
N VAL A 628 33.88 8.89 -24.75
CA VAL A 628 34.89 8.12 -23.99
C VAL A 628 34.54 6.64 -23.94
N GLU A 629 35.17 5.81 -24.75
CA GLU A 629 34.93 4.34 -24.76
C GLU A 629 35.75 3.57 -23.71
N ARG A 630 36.81 4.19 -23.19
CA ARG A 630 37.78 3.56 -22.29
C ARG A 630 38.14 4.47 -21.13
N VAL A 631 38.14 3.93 -19.93
CA VAL A 631 38.46 4.67 -18.70
C VAL A 631 39.47 3.94 -17.84
N ARG A 632 40.16 4.71 -16.99
CA ARG A 632 41.02 4.21 -15.91
C ARG A 632 40.58 4.85 -14.61
N VAL A 633 40.54 4.06 -13.55
CA VAL A 633 40.26 4.55 -12.20
C VAL A 633 41.58 4.80 -11.49
N VAL A 634 41.75 6.01 -10.95
CA VAL A 634 42.92 6.36 -10.16
C VAL A 634 42.48 6.48 -8.70
N PHE A 635 43.03 5.62 -7.84
CA PHE A 635 42.93 5.77 -6.39
C PHE A 635 44.13 6.58 -5.90
N LYS A 636 43.88 7.74 -5.30
CA LYS A 636 44.92 8.57 -4.71
C LYS A 636 44.48 9.04 -3.32
N GLY A 637 45.22 8.65 -2.30
CA GLY A 637 44.93 9.02 -0.91
C GLY A 637 45.64 10.31 -0.49
N ARG A 638 45.08 10.98 0.53
CA ARG A 638 45.81 11.93 1.40
C ARG A 638 46.20 11.26 2.72
N SER A 639 46.62 10.01 2.68
CA SER A 639 47.00 9.22 3.86
C SER A 639 48.51 9.25 4.10
N ASP A 640 48.93 9.07 5.34
CA ASP A 640 50.34 8.89 5.74
C ASP A 640 50.82 7.44 5.59
N GLN A 641 49.94 6.54 5.11
CA GLN A 641 50.18 5.10 4.94
C GLN A 641 49.44 4.57 3.71
N ALA A 642 49.93 3.46 3.16
CA ALA A 642 49.24 2.72 2.10
C ALA A 642 47.92 2.10 2.60
N TYR A 643 46.96 1.87 1.70
CA TYR A 643 45.67 1.29 2.06
C TYR A 643 45.18 0.25 1.05
N ASN A 644 44.47 -0.78 1.53
CA ASN A 644 44.00 -1.87 0.69
C ASN A 644 42.62 -1.59 0.12
N ILE A 645 42.44 -1.84 -1.17
CA ILE A 645 41.15 -1.87 -1.86
C ILE A 645 40.87 -3.28 -2.37
N THR A 646 39.62 -3.75 -2.27
CA THR A 646 39.18 -5.03 -2.83
C THR A 646 37.81 -4.88 -3.48
N ASN A 647 37.43 -5.80 -4.38
CA ASN A 647 36.12 -5.81 -5.04
C ASN A 647 35.78 -4.49 -5.76
N VAL A 648 36.75 -3.93 -6.48
CA VAL A 648 36.59 -2.66 -7.20
C VAL A 648 35.84 -2.92 -8.52
N ARG A 649 34.73 -2.23 -8.74
CA ARG A 649 33.81 -2.46 -9.87
C ARG A 649 33.21 -1.16 -10.37
N ILE A 650 33.02 -1.04 -11.69
CA ILE A 650 32.17 -0.01 -12.29
C ILE A 650 30.94 -0.69 -12.83
N ALA A 651 29.76 -0.23 -12.43
CA ALA A 651 28.53 -0.81 -12.89
C ALA A 651 27.45 0.23 -13.25
N LEU A 652 26.74 0.01 -14.35
CA LEU A 652 25.65 0.89 -14.78
C LEU A 652 24.57 0.96 -13.70
N ARG A 653 24.11 2.15 -13.35
CA ARG A 653 23.05 2.36 -12.38
C ARG A 653 21.69 2.05 -13.02
N MET A 654 20.84 1.28 -12.32
CA MET A 654 19.47 1.04 -12.77
C MET A 654 18.53 2.11 -12.23
N GLY A 655 18.13 3.02 -13.12
CA GLY A 655 17.26 4.14 -12.79
C GLY A 655 17.82 4.90 -11.59
N ASN A 656 16.98 5.14 -10.58
CA ASN A 656 17.39 5.99 -9.45
C ASN A 656 17.83 5.20 -8.22
N THR A 657 18.01 3.89 -8.37
CA THR A 657 18.25 2.97 -7.26
C THR A 657 19.74 2.79 -6.97
N LEU A 658 20.03 2.12 -5.85
CA LEU A 658 21.35 1.55 -5.58
C LEU A 658 21.60 0.24 -6.36
N ASN A 659 20.70 -0.15 -7.27
CA ASN A 659 20.88 -1.36 -8.06
C ASN A 659 21.76 -1.09 -9.27
N ILE A 660 22.46 -2.13 -9.69
CA ILE A 660 23.39 -2.12 -10.81
C ILE A 660 22.84 -3.02 -11.91
N ASP A 661 22.99 -2.63 -13.18
CA ASP A 661 22.69 -3.52 -14.30
C ASP A 661 23.71 -4.66 -14.26
N PRO A 662 23.28 -5.91 -14.01
CA PRO A 662 24.20 -7.04 -13.95
C PRO A 662 24.90 -7.30 -15.30
N LYS A 663 24.37 -6.78 -16.42
CA LYS A 663 24.97 -6.89 -17.76
C LYS A 663 26.09 -5.88 -17.99
N CYS A 664 26.14 -4.83 -17.18
CA CYS A 664 27.09 -3.74 -17.29
C CYS A 664 27.84 -3.58 -15.96
N ASN A 665 28.39 -4.67 -15.43
CA ASN A 665 29.18 -4.70 -14.20
C ASN A 665 30.60 -5.18 -14.54
N VAL A 666 31.55 -4.24 -14.58
CA VAL A 666 32.93 -4.47 -15.02
C VAL A 666 33.86 -4.40 -13.81
N ASP A 667 34.64 -5.45 -13.59
CA ASP A 667 35.68 -5.43 -12.56
C ASP A 667 36.78 -4.44 -12.96
N VAL A 668 37.17 -3.58 -12.01
CA VAL A 668 38.31 -2.69 -12.17
C VAL A 668 39.53 -3.42 -11.64
N LYS A 669 40.39 -3.86 -12.56
CA LYS A 669 41.59 -4.63 -12.25
C LYS A 669 42.81 -3.71 -12.09
N PHE A 670 43.77 -4.13 -11.28
CA PHE A 670 45.07 -3.49 -11.08
C PHE A 670 46.14 -4.55 -11.34
N LYS A 671 46.81 -4.48 -12.50
CA LYS A 671 47.71 -5.55 -12.96
C LYS A 671 47.04 -6.93 -12.96
N GLY A 672 45.78 -6.99 -13.41
CA GLY A 672 44.98 -8.22 -13.49
C GLY A 672 44.27 -8.64 -12.19
N ALA A 673 44.56 -8.01 -11.04
CA ALA A 673 43.93 -8.34 -9.76
C ALA A 673 42.77 -7.40 -9.43
N ASN A 674 41.71 -7.91 -8.78
CA ASN A 674 40.55 -7.12 -8.32
C ASN A 674 40.72 -6.57 -6.88
N GLU A 675 41.93 -6.67 -6.37
CA GLU A 675 42.39 -6.10 -5.11
C GLU A 675 43.78 -5.53 -5.29
N ALA A 676 44.09 -4.48 -4.54
CA ALA A 676 45.40 -3.86 -4.55
C ALA A 676 45.67 -3.08 -3.27
N GLU A 677 46.95 -3.00 -2.91
CA GLU A 677 47.44 -2.00 -1.98
C GLU A 677 47.69 -0.70 -2.77
N VAL A 678 47.02 0.38 -2.36
CA VAL A 678 47.19 1.71 -2.93
C VAL A 678 48.30 2.43 -2.16
N PRO A 679 49.45 2.72 -2.80
CA PRO A 679 50.56 3.42 -2.16
C PRO A 679 50.30 4.93 -2.07
N MET A 680 51.13 5.66 -1.35
CA MET A 680 50.92 7.10 -1.09
C MET A 680 50.91 7.95 -2.36
N GLU A 681 51.70 7.56 -3.36
CA GLU A 681 51.75 8.17 -4.68
C GLU A 681 50.48 7.94 -5.52
N GLY A 682 49.60 7.04 -5.09
CA GLY A 682 48.38 6.63 -5.77
C GLY A 682 48.58 5.40 -6.66
N LEU A 683 47.47 4.76 -7.04
CA LEU A 683 47.43 3.58 -7.88
C LEU A 683 46.41 3.78 -9.01
N MET A 684 46.81 3.45 -10.23
CA MET A 684 45.93 3.50 -11.40
C MET A 684 45.56 2.09 -11.83
N SER A 685 44.29 1.91 -12.21
CA SER A 685 43.77 0.64 -12.73
C SER A 685 44.30 0.33 -14.14
N ASP A 686 44.11 -0.93 -14.53
CA ASP A 686 44.12 -1.33 -15.94
C ASP A 686 43.01 -0.58 -16.70
N GLU A 687 43.13 -0.51 -18.02
CA GLU A 687 42.13 0.15 -18.86
C GLU A 687 40.87 -0.71 -18.98
N LEU A 688 39.71 -0.11 -18.74
CA LEU A 688 38.43 -0.79 -18.84
C LEU A 688 37.56 -0.15 -19.94
N VAL A 689 36.86 -1.01 -20.68
CA VAL A 689 35.89 -0.59 -21.70
C VAL A 689 34.54 -0.38 -21.03
N VAL A 690 33.98 0.82 -21.20
CA VAL A 690 32.64 1.17 -20.71
C VAL A 690 31.73 1.42 -21.92
N LYS A 691 30.52 0.88 -21.90
CA LYS A 691 29.55 1.09 -22.98
C LYS A 691 28.91 2.47 -22.86
N THR A 692 29.38 3.45 -23.62
CA THR A 692 28.76 4.78 -23.69
C THR A 692 27.59 4.82 -24.68
N GLY A 693 26.40 5.23 -24.24
CA GLY A 693 25.24 5.45 -25.12
C GLY A 693 23.93 5.71 -24.36
N GLY A 694 23.46 6.97 -24.40
CA GLY A 694 22.33 7.47 -23.59
C GLY A 694 22.81 8.03 -22.24
N GLU A 695 22.02 8.90 -21.59
CA GLU A 695 22.26 9.38 -20.22
C GLU A 695 22.21 8.20 -19.24
N ASN A 696 23.36 7.63 -18.85
CA ASN A 696 23.43 6.53 -17.90
C ASN A 696 24.51 6.73 -16.84
N ASP A 697 24.09 7.01 -15.60
CA ASP A 697 24.99 7.03 -14.45
C ASP A 697 25.68 5.67 -14.20
N TYR A 698 26.89 5.69 -13.65
CA TYR A 698 27.61 4.49 -13.19
C TYR A 698 27.92 4.54 -11.69
N TRP A 699 27.97 3.38 -11.05
CA TRP A 699 28.49 3.19 -9.70
C TRP A 699 29.91 2.63 -9.72
N LEU A 700 30.89 3.37 -9.21
CA LEU A 700 32.17 2.82 -8.78
C LEU A 700 32.03 2.26 -7.37
N THR A 701 32.08 0.94 -7.22
CA THR A 701 32.01 0.23 -5.94
C THR A 701 33.38 -0.31 -5.56
N PHE A 702 33.80 -0.21 -4.31
CA PHE A 702 35.02 -0.86 -3.80
C PHE A 702 34.94 -1.09 -2.30
N THR A 703 35.77 -1.97 -1.77
CA THR A 703 35.89 -2.23 -0.33
C THR A 703 37.23 -1.73 0.16
N LEU A 704 37.22 -0.89 1.20
CA LEU A 704 38.42 -0.37 1.82
C LEU A 704 38.79 -1.24 3.04
N GLY A 705 39.94 -1.91 2.94
CA GLY A 705 40.40 -2.93 3.88
C GLY A 705 41.33 -2.46 5.00
N SER A 706 41.78 -1.20 5.02
CA SER A 706 42.60 -0.67 6.11
C SER A 706 42.21 0.74 6.55
N PRO A 707 42.38 1.09 7.84
CA PRO A 707 42.03 2.39 8.39
C PRO A 707 43.14 3.42 8.10
N GLY A 708 43.40 3.69 6.82
CA GLY A 708 44.36 4.70 6.36
C GLY A 708 43.71 5.91 5.66
N CYS A 709 42.49 5.79 5.15
CA CYS A 709 41.81 6.90 4.46
C CYS A 709 41.05 7.78 5.46
N PHE A 710 41.31 9.09 5.37
CA PHE A 710 40.66 10.11 6.18
C PHE A 710 39.30 10.52 5.59
N GLY A 711 38.21 10.38 6.32
CA GLY A 711 36.86 10.83 6.00
C GLY A 711 36.35 11.94 6.94
N LEU A 712 35.21 12.55 6.60
CA LEU A 712 34.56 13.56 7.44
C LEU A 712 34.17 12.96 8.80
N ALA A 713 34.49 13.67 9.89
CA ALA A 713 34.03 13.36 11.24
C ALA A 713 32.67 13.99 11.59
N GLU A 714 31.96 14.58 10.62
CA GLU A 714 30.66 15.23 10.88
C GLU A 714 29.45 14.58 10.22
N ASN A 715 29.58 13.49 9.44
CA ASN A 715 28.42 12.82 8.87
C ASN A 715 28.66 11.32 8.68
N HIS A 716 28.47 10.54 9.74
CA HIS A 716 28.43 9.07 9.67
C HIS A 716 27.22 8.52 8.89
N ASN A 717 26.30 9.38 8.44
CA ASN A 717 25.01 9.01 7.82
C ASN A 717 24.80 9.53 6.38
N ARG A 718 25.87 9.91 5.66
CA ARG A 718 25.73 10.29 4.24
C ARG A 718 26.75 9.54 3.39
N THR A 719 26.27 8.76 2.42
CA THR A 719 27.04 8.52 1.19
C THR A 719 27.10 9.87 0.49
N ASN A 720 28.21 10.59 0.65
CA ASN A 720 28.36 11.88 -0.02
C ASN A 720 28.53 11.63 -1.52
N THR A 721 27.46 11.87 -2.28
CA THR A 721 27.54 12.14 -3.72
C THR A 721 28.15 13.54 -3.87
N TYR A 722 29.39 13.62 -4.32
CA TYR A 722 29.95 14.90 -4.76
C TYR A 722 29.60 15.06 -6.23
N ARG A 723 28.93 16.17 -6.55
CA ARG A 723 28.75 16.65 -7.92
C ARG A 723 30.11 17.10 -8.44
N LEU A 724 30.44 16.75 -9.68
CA LEU A 724 31.55 17.35 -10.42
C LEU A 724 31.26 18.83 -10.71
#